data_AF-A0A432W8Z7-F1
#
_entry.id   AF-A0A432W8Z7-F1
#
_cell.length_a   1.000
_cell.length_b   1.000
_cell.length_c   1.000
_cell.angle_alpha   90.00
_cell.angle_beta   90.00
_cell.angle_gamma   90.00
#
_symmetry.space_group_name_H-M   'P 1'
#
loop_
_entity.id
_entity.type
_entity.pdbx_description
1 polymer ?
#
loop_
_entity_poly.entity_id
_entity_poly.type
_entity_poly.pdbx_seq_one_letter_code
_entity_poly.pdbx_strand_id
1 'polypeptide(L)'
;MKNSYASGNLELLLFCFLLSAVVVMSQLFFFGPLQMPYSRKLISTLVLSTLAFTGISACSPSGETETTASESAPVAPEQRRALLVSIDSLNEAILKQNLTRNEAPNFYQLFAQGACTEYAQAAFPSVTAAGHSAIWTGAYGNVTQVTGNTSHRLPRDQGTVMNLTSGFDSDNAAAEPIWVTAALNNRSAGGHHVTQAPNVPGFPARVGEPDEQALADQARIASAYEQDNLTVMNGYNIQVNFDSALSADDVEWLDDAEWQNLSALDIDFNNAEVSPRYFQWENRAGAFYGVFYGKNQYDRVAVNTRPDGEGAIIAVAHPVEDSSPEGRTLARFFSEPLTVATEKGNTFLRLRLFDAAEDGSDFLLYHPAMHVTDINHAEKRDRYDEQVRGWFGNASSRLYSRGGLGTPLFEDGDGTAEARYLETAELSTRIFNKGSSFFWNELGVDLLVDYFPLGDAIDHTLSGYFAKESPAYNEEHATRAHELRNRTWQLVDMRLGHLMALTQGPESALFVAGDHGMRPSWREFLPNVLLQKAGLQVLDSNGMVDLSQSLAVSPNAYWITVNTTEWRHGIVAEEDKDDVIARIVEALENLTDDNGEPVIKRVYIADEHPELGLGGAAGGDVYWETVRGYSPSRQMRADSPVNTDARIFAGHSHASTSPDMYTATCAFGQHFPARRIPASQLIDIAPTISDYLQIPAPIHARGRSLYPELTASEDQRDE
;
A
#
# COMPACT_ATOMS: atom_id res chain seq x y z
N MET A 1 7.29 32.36 -41.51
CA MET A 1 8.59 32.74 -42.12
C MET A 1 9.52 31.56 -41.84
N LYS A 2 9.90 30.72 -42.80
CA LYS A 2 10.85 30.87 -43.93
C LYS A 2 12.33 30.96 -43.51
N ASN A 3 13.17 30.18 -44.20
CA ASN A 3 14.62 29.94 -44.00
C ASN A 3 14.89 29.05 -42.76
N SER A 4 15.50 27.85 -42.83
CA SER A 4 16.35 27.15 -43.82
C SER A 4 17.78 27.68 -43.99
N TYR A 5 18.75 26.82 -43.63
CA TYR A 5 20.03 26.61 -44.30
C TYR A 5 20.41 25.11 -44.18
N ALA A 6 21.27 24.60 -45.07
CA ALA A 6 21.52 23.16 -45.24
C ALA A 6 22.94 22.86 -45.78
N SER A 7 23.26 21.55 -45.92
CA SER A 7 24.52 20.95 -46.44
C SER A 7 25.76 21.09 -45.54
N GLY A 8 26.73 20.17 -45.53
CA GLY A 8 26.88 18.87 -46.22
C GLY A 8 28.07 18.08 -45.63
N ASN A 9 28.08 16.74 -45.58
CA ASN A 9 28.39 15.74 -46.64
C ASN A 9 29.83 15.15 -46.55
N LEU A 10 29.95 13.83 -46.83
CA LEU A 10 31.15 13.02 -47.13
C LEU A 10 32.19 12.68 -46.04
N GLU A 11 32.06 11.47 -45.49
CA GLU A 11 32.92 10.28 -45.73
C GLU A 11 34.48 10.30 -45.72
N LEU A 12 35.00 9.15 -45.24
CA LEU A 12 36.17 8.36 -45.68
C LEU A 12 37.60 8.59 -45.09
N LEU A 13 37.97 7.65 -44.21
CA LEU A 13 39.15 6.74 -44.29
C LEU A 13 40.62 7.20 -44.02
N LEU A 14 41.22 6.51 -43.02
CA LEU A 14 42.40 5.61 -43.11
C LEU A 14 43.81 5.99 -42.54
N PHE A 15 44.21 5.24 -41.50
CA PHE A 15 45.52 4.56 -41.26
C PHE A 15 46.69 5.12 -40.42
N CYS A 16 47.49 4.14 -39.91
CA CYS A 16 48.83 4.18 -39.30
C CYS A 16 48.95 4.78 -37.87
N PHE A 17 49.76 4.31 -36.90
CA PHE A 17 50.50 3.04 -36.58
C PHE A 17 51.20 3.23 -35.18
N LEU A 18 51.96 2.35 -34.47
CA LEU A 18 52.58 1.01 -34.69
C LEU A 18 52.89 0.29 -33.32
N LEU A 19 52.44 -0.97 -33.10
CA LEU A 19 52.93 -1.98 -32.10
C LEU A 19 52.86 -1.66 -30.56
N SER A 20 52.88 -2.64 -29.63
CA SER A 20 53.17 -4.10 -29.64
C SER A 20 52.05 -4.89 -28.88
N ALA A 21 51.65 -6.14 -29.15
CA ALA A 21 52.34 -7.41 -29.50
C ALA A 21 53.17 -7.99 -28.32
N VAL A 22 53.14 -9.27 -27.91
CA VAL A 22 52.91 -10.58 -28.59
C VAL A 22 52.24 -11.59 -27.60
N VAL A 23 51.03 -12.14 -27.84
CA VAL A 23 50.64 -13.49 -28.40
C VAL A 23 50.98 -14.77 -27.58
N VAL A 24 49.95 -15.61 -27.34
CA VAL A 24 49.87 -17.10 -27.23
C VAL A 24 48.45 -17.45 -26.67
N MET A 25 47.51 -18.26 -27.21
CA MET A 25 47.34 -19.19 -28.36
C MET A 25 47.91 -20.63 -28.23
N SER A 26 47.21 -21.74 -28.60
CA SER A 26 45.86 -21.93 -29.19
C SER A 26 45.39 -23.41 -29.21
N GLN A 27 44.05 -23.66 -29.15
CA GLN A 27 43.27 -24.70 -29.91
C GLN A 27 43.57 -26.23 -29.75
N LEU A 28 42.79 -27.23 -30.23
CA LEU A 28 41.32 -27.52 -30.38
C LEU A 28 41.10 -29.02 -30.79
N PHE A 29 39.90 -29.59 -30.55
CA PHE A 29 39.28 -30.84 -31.13
C PHE A 29 40.03 -32.20 -30.96
N PHE A 30 39.38 -33.38 -30.82
CA PHE A 30 38.43 -34.05 -31.73
C PHE A 30 37.57 -35.18 -31.06
N PHE A 31 36.32 -35.34 -31.53
CA PHE A 31 35.42 -36.54 -31.62
C PHE A 31 35.59 -37.81 -30.72
N GLY A 32 34.43 -38.39 -30.31
CA GLY A 32 34.21 -39.86 -30.30
C GLY A 32 33.47 -40.49 -29.09
N PRO A 33 32.35 -41.24 -29.26
CA PRO A 33 31.61 -41.89 -28.16
C PRO A 33 31.68 -43.44 -28.15
N LEU A 34 31.38 -44.11 -27.00
CA LEU A 34 30.46 -45.27 -26.91
C LEU A 34 30.24 -45.85 -25.47
N GLN A 35 29.02 -46.38 -25.25
CA GLN A 35 28.62 -47.56 -24.43
C GLN A 35 28.93 -47.71 -22.91
N MET A 36 27.83 -47.73 -22.14
CA MET A 36 27.56 -48.60 -20.97
C MET A 36 27.68 -50.11 -21.34
N PRO A 37 27.90 -51.07 -20.41
CA PRO A 37 26.77 -51.62 -19.62
C PRO A 37 27.02 -52.39 -18.28
N TYR A 38 25.89 -52.74 -17.65
CA TYR A 38 25.61 -53.84 -16.70
C TYR A 38 25.85 -53.71 -15.19
N SER A 39 25.10 -54.54 -14.46
CA SER A 39 24.66 -54.38 -13.07
C SER A 39 24.63 -55.71 -12.30
N ARG A 40 24.54 -55.63 -10.95
CA ARG A 40 23.91 -56.57 -9.98
C ARG A 40 24.42 -56.29 -8.56
N LYS A 41 23.76 -56.64 -7.44
CA LYS A 41 22.33 -56.75 -7.02
C LYS A 41 22.33 -57.31 -5.58
N LEU A 42 21.32 -56.98 -4.76
CA LEU A 42 20.99 -57.64 -3.47
C LEU A 42 22.05 -57.48 -2.33
N ILE A 43 21.73 -57.50 -1.03
CA ILE A 43 20.53 -57.95 -0.26
C ILE A 43 20.21 -56.96 0.88
N SER A 44 18.96 -56.93 1.33
CA SER A 44 18.50 -56.21 2.53
C SER A 44 18.20 -57.17 3.69
N THR A 45 18.51 -56.77 4.93
CA THR A 45 18.02 -57.44 6.15
C THR A 45 17.70 -56.41 7.23
N LEU A 46 16.49 -56.50 7.80
CA LEU A 46 16.02 -55.72 8.95
C LEU A 46 15.98 -56.65 10.18
N VAL A 47 16.46 -56.21 11.34
CA VAL A 47 16.26 -56.90 12.63
C VAL A 47 15.91 -55.87 13.70
N LEU A 48 14.94 -56.20 14.54
CA LEU A 48 14.34 -55.33 15.56
C LEU A 48 14.52 -55.93 16.97
N SER A 49 14.05 -55.17 17.97
CA SER A 49 13.50 -55.62 19.27
C SER A 49 14.42 -56.03 20.45
N THR A 50 14.25 -55.22 21.51
CA THR A 50 13.98 -55.56 22.94
C THR A 50 15.10 -55.95 23.93
N LEU A 51 15.40 -54.98 24.80
CA LEU A 51 15.22 -54.96 26.27
C LEU A 51 15.55 -56.21 27.13
N ALA A 52 16.31 -55.95 28.19
CA ALA A 52 16.16 -56.57 29.53
C ALA A 52 16.33 -55.47 30.61
N PHE A 53 15.66 -55.59 31.77
CA PHE A 53 15.52 -54.51 32.75
C PHE A 53 15.45 -55.06 34.19
N THR A 54 16.32 -54.60 35.11
CA THR A 54 16.23 -54.85 36.57
C THR A 54 16.82 -53.69 37.38
N GLY A 55 16.14 -53.26 38.44
CA GLY A 55 16.64 -52.27 39.43
C GLY A 55 17.58 -52.90 40.49
N ILE A 56 17.87 -52.27 41.64
CA ILE A 56 17.09 -51.31 42.45
C ILE A 56 18.04 -50.44 43.33
N SER A 57 17.79 -49.12 43.43
CA SER A 57 18.11 -48.13 44.51
C SER A 57 19.55 -48.01 45.09
N ALA A 58 20.00 -46.90 45.73
CA ALA A 58 19.32 -45.66 46.15
C ALA A 58 20.28 -44.44 46.26
N CYS A 59 19.69 -43.23 46.25
CA CYS A 59 20.18 -41.96 46.82
C CYS A 59 21.39 -41.22 46.22
N SER A 60 21.21 -39.89 46.07
CA SER A 60 22.16 -38.90 45.52
C SER A 60 23.13 -38.35 46.59
N PRO A 61 24.02 -37.42 46.20
CA PRO A 61 23.71 -36.01 46.47
C PRO A 61 23.59 -35.13 45.22
N SER A 62 23.03 -33.94 45.40
CA SER A 62 22.80 -32.92 44.38
C SER A 62 24.08 -32.31 43.80
N GLY A 63 24.04 -32.02 42.51
CA GLY A 63 24.88 -31.03 41.86
C GLY A 63 24.01 -30.25 40.88
N GLU A 64 23.67 -29.01 41.22
CA GLU A 64 22.88 -28.14 40.36
C GLU A 64 23.81 -27.60 39.25
N THR A 65 23.61 -28.04 38.02
CA THR A 65 24.21 -27.38 36.86
C THR A 65 23.34 -26.17 36.51
N GLU A 66 23.67 -25.02 37.11
CA GLU A 66 23.20 -23.73 36.61
C GLU A 66 23.62 -23.60 35.14
N THR A 67 22.65 -23.74 34.22
CA THR A 67 22.84 -23.28 32.84
C THR A 67 22.81 -21.77 32.87
N THR A 68 23.96 -21.16 33.12
CA THR A 68 24.18 -19.73 32.92
C THR A 68 23.81 -19.39 31.49
N ALA A 69 22.67 -18.72 31.29
CA ALA A 69 22.36 -18.12 30.01
C ALA A 69 23.50 -17.15 29.67
N SER A 70 24.15 -17.35 28.53
CA SER A 70 25.16 -16.41 28.07
C SER A 70 24.43 -15.14 27.65
N GLU A 71 24.42 -14.13 28.52
CA GLU A 71 24.01 -12.77 28.15
C GLU A 71 24.82 -12.35 26.92
N SER A 72 24.15 -12.25 25.77
CA SER A 72 24.75 -11.66 24.59
C SER A 72 25.08 -10.20 24.90
N ALA A 73 26.31 -9.79 24.64
CA ALA A 73 26.71 -8.39 24.81
C ALA A 73 25.71 -7.48 24.08
N PRO A 74 25.24 -6.38 24.71
CA PRO A 74 24.20 -5.54 24.14
C PRO A 74 24.65 -5.00 22.79
N VAL A 75 23.76 -5.07 21.79
CA VAL A 75 24.10 -4.65 20.42
C VAL A 75 24.42 -3.16 20.42
N ALA A 76 25.61 -2.83 19.93
CA ALA A 76 26.10 -1.47 19.85
C ALA A 76 25.19 -0.62 18.94
N PRO A 77 24.85 0.63 19.28
CA PRO A 77 23.85 1.39 18.54
C PRO A 77 24.10 1.48 17.04
N GLU A 78 25.36 1.64 16.62
CA GLU A 78 25.79 1.69 15.23
C GLU A 78 25.46 0.41 14.42
N GLN A 79 25.19 -0.72 15.08
CA GLN A 79 24.80 -1.98 14.45
C GLN A 79 23.27 -2.18 14.37
N ARG A 80 22.47 -1.32 15.02
CA ARG A 80 21.01 -1.49 15.11
C ARG A 80 20.31 -1.22 13.80
N ARG A 81 19.28 -2.03 13.50
CA ARG A 81 18.46 -1.93 12.28
C ARG A 81 16.96 -1.90 12.61
N ALA A 82 16.20 -1.02 11.96
CA ALA A 82 14.76 -0.87 12.17
C ALA A 82 13.98 -1.14 10.88
N LEU A 83 12.93 -1.97 10.96
CA LEU A 83 11.90 -2.08 9.93
C LEU A 83 10.62 -1.46 10.48
N LEU A 84 10.16 -0.35 9.91
CA LEU A 84 8.86 0.24 10.19
C LEU A 84 7.89 -0.17 9.09
N VAL A 85 6.76 -0.78 9.46
CA VAL A 85 5.65 -1.04 8.54
C VAL A 85 4.39 -0.31 9.00
N SER A 86 3.75 0.41 8.08
CA SER A 86 2.36 0.82 8.23
C SER A 86 1.46 -0.21 7.56
N ILE A 87 0.51 -0.77 8.32
CA ILE A 87 -0.52 -1.67 7.83
C ILE A 87 -1.82 -0.89 7.78
N ASP A 88 -2.33 -0.65 6.57
CA ASP A 88 -3.48 0.22 6.32
C ASP A 88 -4.74 -0.29 7.01
N SER A 89 -5.48 0.62 7.65
CA SER A 89 -6.67 0.33 8.46
C SER A 89 -6.45 -0.67 9.63
N LEU A 90 -5.22 -0.85 10.13
CA LEU A 90 -4.95 -1.73 11.27
C LEU A 90 -5.57 -1.20 12.58
N ASN A 91 -6.63 -1.83 13.07
CA ASN A 91 -7.19 -1.58 14.40
C ASN A 91 -7.18 -2.88 15.23
N GLU A 92 -6.43 -2.91 16.35
CA GLU A 92 -6.25 -4.11 17.19
C GLU A 92 -7.56 -4.64 17.78
N ALA A 93 -8.53 -3.77 18.08
CA ALA A 93 -9.82 -4.17 18.62
C ALA A 93 -10.72 -4.79 17.55
N ILE A 94 -10.82 -4.18 16.37
CA ILE A 94 -11.58 -4.70 15.22
C ILE A 94 -10.97 -6.03 14.74
N LEU A 95 -9.64 -6.13 14.70
CA LEU A 95 -8.93 -7.38 14.33
C LEU A 95 -9.32 -8.52 15.28
N LYS A 96 -9.19 -8.32 16.60
CA LYS A 96 -9.52 -9.35 17.61
C LYS A 96 -11.02 -9.64 17.78
N GLN A 97 -11.90 -8.78 17.25
CA GLN A 97 -13.34 -9.03 17.18
C GLN A 97 -13.71 -9.98 16.03
N ASN A 98 -12.92 -10.00 14.95
CA ASN A 98 -13.22 -10.75 13.74
C ASN A 98 -12.39 -12.05 13.60
N LEU A 99 -11.11 -12.03 14.01
CA LEU A 99 -10.15 -13.12 13.81
C LEU A 99 -9.74 -13.76 15.13
N THR A 100 -9.61 -15.08 15.14
CA THR A 100 -9.04 -15.83 16.27
C THR A 100 -7.50 -15.88 16.22
N ARG A 101 -6.88 -16.31 17.33
CA ARG A 101 -5.43 -16.58 17.42
C ARG A 101 -4.92 -17.58 16.38
N ASN A 102 -5.79 -18.45 15.84
CA ASN A 102 -5.40 -19.43 14.83
C ASN A 102 -5.48 -18.87 13.40
N GLU A 103 -6.30 -17.84 13.16
CA GLU A 103 -6.42 -17.18 11.85
C GLU A 103 -5.45 -16.01 11.71
N ALA A 104 -5.06 -15.37 12.81
CA ALA A 104 -4.08 -14.27 12.83
C ALA A 104 -2.95 -14.52 13.85
N PRO A 105 -2.18 -15.62 13.74
CA PRO A 105 -1.19 -16.00 14.73
C PRO A 105 -0.06 -14.98 14.91
N ASN A 106 0.39 -14.29 13.86
CA ASN A 106 1.48 -13.32 13.95
C ASN A 106 1.03 -12.03 14.63
N PHE A 107 -0.18 -11.52 14.34
CA PHE A 107 -0.80 -10.42 15.09
C PHE A 107 -1.03 -10.78 16.55
N TYR A 108 -1.57 -11.98 16.82
CA TYR A 108 -1.77 -12.48 18.19
C TYR A 108 -0.46 -12.83 18.91
N GLN A 109 0.69 -12.88 18.21
CA GLN A 109 2.02 -12.89 18.80
C GLN A 109 2.48 -11.46 19.10
N LEU A 110 2.48 -10.56 18.10
CA LEU A 110 2.84 -9.15 18.22
C LEU A 110 2.17 -8.49 19.44
N PHE A 111 0.84 -8.56 19.53
CA PHE A 111 0.05 -7.93 20.59
C PHE A 111 0.24 -8.54 21.99
N ALA A 112 0.93 -9.68 22.10
CA ALA A 112 1.14 -10.43 23.34
C ALA A 112 2.62 -10.58 23.74
N GLN A 113 3.56 -10.32 22.83
CA GLN A 113 5.00 -10.49 23.03
C GLN A 113 5.83 -9.24 22.67
N GLY A 114 5.28 -8.29 21.92
CA GLY A 114 5.91 -6.99 21.67
C GLY A 114 5.66 -5.98 22.80
N ALA A 115 6.35 -4.85 22.70
CA ALA A 115 6.04 -3.65 23.46
C ALA A 115 5.04 -2.81 22.65
N CYS A 116 3.79 -2.71 23.09
CA CYS A 116 2.71 -2.01 22.38
C CYS A 116 2.09 -0.89 23.24
N THR A 117 1.42 0.08 22.61
CA THR A 117 0.53 1.04 23.29
C THR A 117 -0.88 0.46 23.42
N GLU A 118 -1.72 0.97 24.33
CA GLU A 118 -3.14 0.55 24.45
C GLU A 118 -3.92 0.72 23.14
N TYR A 119 -3.65 1.84 22.46
CA TYR A 119 -4.02 2.14 21.07
C TYR A 119 -3.12 3.29 20.59
N ALA A 120 -3.24 3.65 19.32
CA ALA A 120 -2.68 4.87 18.76
C ALA A 120 -3.80 5.75 18.20
N GLN A 121 -3.77 7.04 18.51
CA GLN A 121 -4.69 8.02 17.93
C GLN A 121 -4.21 8.40 16.53
N ALA A 122 -5.09 8.23 15.53
CA ALA A 122 -4.85 8.60 14.14
C ALA A 122 -4.70 10.12 13.93
N ALA A 123 -4.32 10.52 12.72
CA ALA A 123 -4.48 11.91 12.26
C ALA A 123 -5.97 12.30 12.17
N PHE A 124 -6.28 13.60 12.17
CA PHE A 124 -7.61 14.14 11.87
C PHE A 124 -7.53 15.02 10.61
N PRO A 125 -8.26 14.70 9.52
CA PRO A 125 -9.07 13.50 9.30
C PRO A 125 -8.23 12.22 9.29
N SER A 126 -8.83 11.11 9.72
CA SER A 126 -8.19 9.79 9.75
C SER A 126 -8.09 9.20 8.35
N VAL A 127 -7.12 9.67 7.56
CA VAL A 127 -6.97 9.30 6.15
C VAL A 127 -5.53 9.00 5.78
N THR A 128 -5.36 7.99 4.94
CA THR A 128 -4.11 7.36 4.49
C THR A 128 -2.93 8.32 4.35
N ALA A 129 -3.06 9.38 3.56
CA ALA A 129 -1.98 10.31 3.29
C ALA A 129 -1.54 11.12 4.53
N ALA A 130 -2.49 11.56 5.35
CA ALA A 130 -2.23 12.34 6.56
C ALA A 130 -1.74 11.46 7.72
N GLY A 131 -2.30 10.24 7.85
CA GLY A 131 -1.83 9.24 8.80
C GLY A 131 -0.38 8.83 8.49
N HIS A 132 -0.09 8.43 7.26
CA HIS A 132 1.28 8.14 6.83
C HIS A 132 2.24 9.33 6.99
N SER A 133 1.84 10.55 6.60
CA SER A 133 2.66 11.75 6.81
C SER A 133 3.01 11.94 8.30
N ALA A 134 2.07 11.70 9.21
CA ALA A 134 2.31 11.74 10.65
C ALA A 134 3.27 10.64 11.14
N ILE A 135 3.12 9.40 10.67
CA ILE A 135 4.00 8.28 11.01
C ILE A 135 5.44 8.55 10.51
N TRP A 136 5.61 9.04 9.27
CA TRP A 136 6.92 9.23 8.65
C TRP A 136 7.69 10.42 9.20
N THR A 137 7.01 11.52 9.53
CA THR A 137 7.65 12.82 9.89
C THR A 137 7.62 13.12 11.38
N GLY A 138 6.74 12.45 12.14
CA GLY A 138 6.50 12.76 13.53
C GLY A 138 5.73 14.07 13.78
N ALA A 139 4.95 14.56 12.80
CA ALA A 139 4.13 15.77 12.93
C ALA A 139 2.79 15.66 12.17
N TYR A 140 1.75 16.39 12.60
CA TYR A 140 0.44 16.37 11.95
C TYR A 140 0.31 17.40 10.81
N GLY A 141 -0.79 17.33 10.04
CA GLY A 141 -1.04 18.12 8.83
C GLY A 141 -0.94 19.63 8.98
N ASN A 142 -1.20 20.19 10.17
CA ASN A 142 -0.98 21.62 10.44
C ASN A 142 0.51 22.06 10.37
N VAL A 143 1.44 21.11 10.51
CA VAL A 143 2.89 21.28 10.30
C VAL A 143 3.32 20.70 8.95
N THR A 144 2.95 19.45 8.64
CA THR A 144 3.43 18.77 7.42
C THR A 144 2.78 19.28 6.14
N GLN A 145 1.70 20.06 6.25
CA GLN A 145 0.83 20.51 5.16
C GLN A 145 0.10 19.39 4.40
N VAL A 146 0.28 18.12 4.80
CA VAL A 146 -0.53 16.98 4.34
C VAL A 146 -1.72 16.83 5.28
N THR A 147 -2.78 17.60 5.03
CA THR A 147 -3.98 17.67 5.88
C THR A 147 -5.06 16.64 5.51
N GLY A 148 -4.88 15.89 4.42
CA GLY A 148 -5.74 14.76 4.07
C GLY A 148 -5.39 14.16 2.70
N ASN A 149 -6.06 13.07 2.30
CA ASN A 149 -5.88 12.43 0.98
C ASN A 149 -6.07 13.43 -0.18
N THR A 150 -6.83 14.50 0.05
CA THR A 150 -6.66 15.78 -0.68
C THR A 150 -6.54 16.91 0.33
N SER A 151 -5.59 17.81 0.07
CA SER A 151 -5.27 19.00 0.88
C SER A 151 -5.46 20.26 0.04
N HIS A 152 -5.63 21.44 0.63
CA HIS A 152 -5.64 22.68 -0.17
C HIS A 152 -4.29 22.91 -0.83
N ARG A 153 -4.29 23.29 -2.12
CA ARG A 153 -3.09 23.66 -2.85
C ARG A 153 -2.58 25.00 -2.35
N LEU A 154 -1.29 25.08 -2.06
CA LEU A 154 -0.60 26.29 -1.63
C LEU A 154 0.25 26.90 -2.77
N PRO A 155 0.56 28.21 -2.73
CA PRO A 155 0.07 29.23 -1.78
C PRO A 155 -1.39 29.67 -2.00
N ARG A 156 -2.07 30.11 -0.93
CA ARG A 156 -3.51 30.47 -0.93
C ARG A 156 -3.84 31.65 -1.85
N ASP A 157 -2.94 32.61 -2.03
CA ASP A 157 -3.15 33.79 -2.89
C ASP A 157 -3.05 33.47 -4.39
N GLN A 158 -2.52 32.30 -4.75
CA GLN A 158 -2.40 31.84 -6.14
C GLN A 158 -3.60 30.99 -6.58
N GLY A 159 -4.23 30.27 -5.65
CA GLY A 159 -5.38 29.38 -5.86
C GLY A 159 -6.67 29.85 -5.20
N THR A 160 -7.82 29.35 -5.67
CA THR A 160 -9.11 29.57 -4.97
C THR A 160 -9.26 28.59 -3.81
N VAL A 161 -10.20 28.84 -2.88
CA VAL A 161 -10.57 27.92 -1.80
C VAL A 161 -11.16 26.56 -2.28
N MET A 162 -11.32 26.37 -3.59
CA MET A 162 -11.68 25.08 -4.22
C MET A 162 -10.50 24.35 -4.89
N ASN A 163 -9.30 24.94 -4.90
CA ASN A 163 -8.12 24.33 -5.49
C ASN A 163 -7.44 23.37 -4.50
N LEU A 164 -7.77 22.08 -4.64
CA LEU A 164 -7.12 21.00 -3.92
C LEU A 164 -5.89 20.46 -4.68
N THR A 165 -5.03 19.75 -3.98
CA THR A 165 -4.02 18.85 -4.51
C THR A 165 -4.07 17.50 -3.79
N SER A 166 -3.43 16.47 -4.36
CA SER A 166 -3.29 15.16 -3.72
C SER A 166 -2.41 15.27 -2.47
N GLY A 167 -2.83 14.62 -1.38
CA GLY A 167 -2.00 14.50 -0.17
C GLY A 167 -0.90 13.45 -0.28
N PHE A 168 -0.95 12.59 -1.30
CA PHE A 168 0.07 11.55 -1.53
C PHE A 168 1.33 12.11 -2.23
N ASP A 169 1.25 13.33 -2.76
CA ASP A 169 2.29 14.01 -3.53
C ASP A 169 3.18 14.86 -2.59
N SER A 170 4.45 15.06 -2.92
CA SER A 170 5.39 15.83 -2.08
C SER A 170 5.30 17.35 -2.30
N ASP A 171 4.78 17.82 -3.44
CA ASP A 171 4.65 19.23 -3.85
C ASP A 171 4.11 20.16 -2.76
N ASN A 172 3.21 19.64 -1.93
CA ASN A 172 2.47 20.40 -0.91
C ASN A 172 2.84 19.98 0.52
N ALA A 173 3.93 19.22 0.68
CA ALA A 173 4.43 18.76 1.97
C ALA A 173 5.58 19.66 2.47
N ALA A 174 5.61 19.91 3.79
CA ALA A 174 6.54 20.83 4.45
C ALA A 174 7.13 20.23 5.74
N ALA A 175 7.53 18.96 5.69
CA ALA A 175 8.20 18.28 6.81
C ALA A 175 9.26 17.29 6.33
N GLU A 176 10.19 16.95 7.23
CA GLU A 176 11.24 15.96 6.99
C GLU A 176 10.74 14.56 7.37
N PRO A 177 10.78 13.57 6.48
CA PRO A 177 10.50 12.17 6.81
C PRO A 177 11.74 11.45 7.36
N ILE A 178 11.54 10.45 8.22
CA ILE A 178 12.61 9.77 8.96
C ILE A 178 13.70 9.14 8.08
N TRP A 179 13.39 8.71 6.86
CA TRP A 179 14.40 8.16 5.93
C TRP A 179 15.46 9.20 5.53
N VAL A 180 15.08 10.48 5.43
CA VAL A 180 16.02 11.59 5.20
C VAL A 180 16.87 11.83 6.44
N THR A 181 16.24 11.85 7.62
CA THR A 181 16.94 12.02 8.90
C THR A 181 17.97 10.92 9.13
N ALA A 182 17.64 9.67 8.77
CA ALA A 182 18.54 8.53 8.81
C ALA A 182 19.73 8.72 7.84
N ALA A 183 19.48 9.01 6.57
CA ALA A 183 20.51 9.22 5.55
C ALA A 183 21.53 10.31 5.97
N LEU A 184 21.03 11.46 6.41
CA LEU A 184 21.84 12.59 6.86
C LEU A 184 22.63 12.32 8.16
N ASN A 185 22.29 11.26 8.90
CA ASN A 185 23.03 10.79 10.08
C ASN A 185 23.84 9.51 9.78
N ASN A 186 24.20 9.29 8.51
CA ASN A 186 25.01 8.16 8.03
C ASN A 186 24.38 6.77 8.24
N ARG A 187 23.05 6.69 8.33
CA ARG A 187 22.29 5.43 8.28
C ARG A 187 21.79 5.19 6.87
N SER A 188 21.98 3.98 6.34
CA SER A 188 21.37 3.57 5.09
C SER A 188 19.86 3.39 5.27
N ALA A 189 19.07 3.93 4.34
CA ALA A 189 17.63 4.05 4.49
C ALA A 189 16.88 3.61 3.21
N GLY A 190 15.87 2.78 3.41
CA GLY A 190 14.95 2.26 2.40
C GLY A 190 13.53 2.78 2.61
N GLY A 191 12.84 3.13 1.52
CA GLY A 191 11.40 3.44 1.52
C GLY A 191 10.68 2.61 0.47
N HIS A 192 9.91 1.62 0.89
CA HIS A 192 9.24 0.64 0.03
C HIS A 192 7.75 1.00 -0.14
N HIS A 193 7.45 1.66 -1.25
CA HIS A 193 6.11 2.16 -1.62
C HIS A 193 5.46 3.09 -0.60
N VAL A 194 6.29 3.86 0.11
CA VAL A 194 5.88 4.87 1.07
C VAL A 194 5.29 6.09 0.34
N THR A 195 4.26 6.68 0.93
CA THR A 195 3.61 7.90 0.42
C THR A 195 4.57 9.10 0.44
N GLN A 196 4.28 10.12 -0.38
CA GLN A 196 5.11 11.34 -0.55
C GLN A 196 6.57 11.10 -1.01
N ALA A 197 6.97 9.86 -1.32
CA ALA A 197 8.20 9.52 -2.03
C ALA A 197 7.95 9.33 -3.55
N PRO A 198 9.00 9.32 -4.41
CA PRO A 198 10.42 9.59 -4.14
C PRO A 198 10.79 11.08 -4.29
N ASN A 199 9.80 11.95 -4.44
CA ASN A 199 10.03 13.37 -4.68
C ASN A 199 10.36 14.12 -3.37
N VAL A 200 11.04 15.25 -3.49
CA VAL A 200 11.40 16.12 -2.36
C VAL A 200 10.16 16.91 -1.89
N PRO A 201 9.94 17.11 -0.59
CA PRO A 201 8.86 17.95 -0.08
C PRO A 201 8.96 19.41 -0.58
N GLY A 202 7.83 20.00 -0.98
CA GLY A 202 7.77 21.28 -1.68
C GLY A 202 7.94 22.53 -0.81
N PHE A 203 7.67 22.44 0.50
CA PHE A 203 7.71 23.58 1.46
C PHE A 203 7.02 24.88 0.98
N PRO A 204 5.80 24.86 0.39
CA PRO A 204 5.15 26.10 -0.03
C PRO A 204 4.70 26.94 1.17
N ALA A 205 4.70 28.27 1.00
CA ALA A 205 4.17 29.21 1.98
C ALA A 205 2.63 29.18 2.03
N ARG A 206 2.05 29.65 3.15
CA ARG A 206 0.59 29.87 3.26
C ARG A 206 0.11 30.90 2.23
N VAL A 207 0.86 31.99 2.06
CA VAL A 207 0.62 33.09 1.11
C VAL A 207 1.98 33.59 0.61
N GLY A 208 2.11 33.89 -0.68
CA GLY A 208 3.35 34.37 -1.28
C GLY A 208 4.42 33.29 -1.44
N GLU A 209 5.69 33.69 -1.38
CA GLU A 209 6.85 32.80 -1.59
C GLU A 209 7.35 32.16 -0.28
N PRO A 210 7.99 30.97 -0.33
CA PRO A 210 8.67 30.36 0.83
C PRO A 210 9.74 31.27 1.45
N ASP A 211 9.92 31.17 2.77
CA ASP A 211 10.95 31.91 3.50
C ASP A 211 12.34 31.24 3.46
N GLU A 212 13.36 31.94 3.99
CA GLU A 212 14.75 31.47 3.97
C GLU A 212 14.96 30.12 4.72
N GLN A 213 14.13 29.83 5.74
CA GLN A 213 14.22 28.57 6.48
C GLN A 213 13.55 27.43 5.71
N ALA A 214 12.37 27.66 5.14
CA ALA A 214 11.66 26.71 4.27
C ALA A 214 12.54 26.29 3.07
N LEU A 215 13.21 27.26 2.43
CA LEU A 215 14.16 27.00 1.33
C LEU A 215 15.43 26.26 1.81
N ALA A 216 15.95 26.60 3.00
CA ALA A 216 17.11 25.91 3.56
C ALA A 216 16.81 24.44 3.90
N ASP A 217 15.64 24.15 4.46
CA ASP A 217 15.23 22.79 4.80
C ASP A 217 14.88 21.95 3.57
N GLN A 218 14.22 22.53 2.56
CA GLN A 218 14.06 21.87 1.26
C GLN A 218 15.41 21.51 0.64
N ALA A 219 16.38 22.44 0.62
CA ALA A 219 17.72 22.19 0.07
C ALA A 219 18.48 21.12 0.87
N ARG A 220 18.38 21.14 2.21
CA ARG A 220 18.96 20.11 3.10
C ARG A 220 18.37 18.74 2.82
N ILE A 221 17.05 18.65 2.69
CA ILE A 221 16.35 17.40 2.38
C ILE A 221 16.72 16.90 0.97
N ALA A 222 16.76 17.78 -0.04
CA ALA A 222 17.17 17.42 -1.41
C ALA A 222 18.57 16.77 -1.44
N SER A 223 19.54 17.33 -0.71
CA SER A 223 20.91 16.77 -0.59
C SER A 223 21.00 15.41 0.10
N ALA A 224 19.90 14.88 0.67
CA ALA A 224 19.82 13.50 1.13
C ALA A 224 19.34 12.54 0.03
N TYR A 225 18.39 12.97 -0.81
CA TYR A 225 17.87 12.18 -1.93
C TYR A 225 18.94 11.89 -2.99
N GLU A 226 19.98 12.73 -3.08
CA GLU A 226 21.16 12.54 -3.92
C GLU A 226 22.16 11.48 -3.38
N GLN A 227 22.00 10.96 -2.14
CA GLN A 227 23.00 10.08 -1.51
C GLN A 227 22.76 8.60 -1.82
N ASP A 228 23.84 7.87 -2.12
CA ASP A 228 23.83 6.42 -2.41
C ASP A 228 23.19 5.57 -1.29
N ASN A 229 23.21 6.07 -0.05
CA ASN A 229 22.68 5.41 1.16
C ASN A 229 21.16 5.57 1.33
N LEU A 230 20.50 6.49 0.60
CA LEU A 230 19.05 6.67 0.64
C LEU A 230 18.43 6.10 -0.65
N THR A 231 17.53 5.12 -0.52
CA THR A 231 16.80 4.55 -1.67
C THR A 231 15.31 4.50 -1.33
N VAL A 232 14.52 5.38 -1.93
CA VAL A 232 13.08 5.48 -1.66
C VAL A 232 12.30 5.39 -2.96
N MET A 233 11.21 4.63 -2.94
CA MET A 233 10.37 4.37 -4.10
C MET A 233 8.88 4.44 -3.76
N ASN A 234 8.09 4.83 -4.75
CA ASN A 234 6.63 4.79 -4.71
C ASN A 234 6.09 4.24 -6.03
N GLY A 235 5.33 3.14 -5.99
CA GLY A 235 4.77 2.53 -7.20
C GLY A 235 3.44 3.15 -7.62
N TYR A 236 2.73 3.84 -6.71
CA TYR A 236 1.42 4.44 -6.99
C TYR A 236 1.52 5.67 -7.90
N ASN A 237 2.66 6.38 -7.89
CA ASN A 237 2.90 7.59 -8.69
C ASN A 237 2.75 7.35 -10.20
N ILE A 238 3.10 6.15 -10.67
CA ILE A 238 3.14 5.82 -12.11
C ILE A 238 2.34 4.54 -12.38
N GLN A 239 1.03 4.60 -12.14
CA GLN A 239 0.11 3.64 -12.75
C GLN A 239 0.01 3.89 -14.26
N VAL A 240 0.37 2.87 -15.05
CA VAL A 240 0.23 2.85 -16.52
C VAL A 240 -1.18 2.38 -16.89
N ASN A 241 -1.57 1.20 -16.39
CA ASN A 241 -2.86 0.58 -16.67
C ASN A 241 -3.54 0.05 -15.40
N PHE A 242 -4.87 -0.04 -15.43
CA PHE A 242 -5.66 -0.72 -14.40
C PHE A 242 -5.55 -2.24 -14.51
N ASP A 243 -6.05 -2.93 -13.50
CA ASP A 243 -6.35 -4.36 -13.53
C ASP A 243 -7.57 -4.63 -14.44
N SER A 244 -7.63 -5.83 -15.01
CA SER A 244 -8.76 -6.26 -15.83
C SER A 244 -8.89 -7.79 -15.84
N ALA A 245 -10.08 -8.28 -16.16
CA ALA A 245 -10.30 -9.65 -16.63
C ALA A 245 -10.91 -9.57 -18.03
N LEU A 246 -10.30 -10.27 -18.98
CA LEU A 246 -10.66 -10.26 -20.40
C LEU A 246 -11.41 -11.53 -20.77
N SER A 247 -12.44 -11.37 -21.60
CA SER A 247 -13.23 -12.44 -22.23
C SER A 247 -12.98 -12.50 -23.75
N ALA A 248 -13.67 -13.41 -24.45
CA ALA A 248 -13.66 -13.43 -25.92
C ALA A 248 -14.27 -12.19 -26.58
N ASP A 249 -15.07 -11.39 -25.88
CA ASP A 249 -15.64 -10.13 -26.37
C ASP A 249 -14.70 -8.91 -26.19
N ASP A 250 -13.68 -9.03 -25.32
CA ASP A 250 -12.70 -7.96 -25.03
C ASP A 250 -11.49 -7.95 -25.97
N VAL A 251 -11.43 -8.88 -26.93
CA VAL A 251 -10.25 -9.11 -27.79
C VAL A 251 -10.60 -9.15 -29.28
N GLU A 252 -9.67 -8.71 -30.12
CA GLU A 252 -9.78 -8.85 -31.58
C GLU A 252 -9.23 -10.22 -31.99
N TRP A 253 -10.11 -11.12 -32.42
CA TRP A 253 -9.73 -12.42 -32.98
C TRP A 253 -9.10 -12.26 -34.37
N LEU A 254 -8.03 -13.00 -34.63
CA LEU A 254 -7.23 -12.90 -35.85
C LEU A 254 -7.33 -14.21 -36.65
N ASP A 255 -7.93 -14.15 -37.85
CA ASP A 255 -8.11 -15.31 -38.74
C ASP A 255 -6.76 -15.91 -39.20
N ASP A 256 -5.83 -15.05 -39.62
CA ASP A 256 -4.47 -15.39 -40.04
C ASP A 256 -3.47 -14.49 -39.28
N ALA A 257 -2.78 -15.03 -38.27
CA ALA A 257 -1.70 -14.33 -37.56
C ALA A 257 -0.37 -15.06 -37.78
N GLU A 258 0.62 -14.37 -38.35
CA GLU A 258 1.98 -14.91 -38.59
C GLU A 258 2.80 -14.99 -37.28
N TRP A 259 2.36 -15.83 -36.34
CA TRP A 259 3.10 -16.11 -35.11
C TRP A 259 4.42 -16.83 -35.41
N GLN A 260 5.53 -16.17 -35.07
CA GLN A 260 6.87 -16.74 -35.21
C GLN A 260 7.16 -17.70 -34.05
N ASN A 261 8.11 -18.62 -34.25
CA ASN A 261 8.66 -19.50 -33.21
C ASN A 261 7.63 -20.27 -32.35
N LEU A 262 6.47 -20.65 -32.88
CA LEU A 262 5.42 -21.39 -32.14
C LEU A 262 5.93 -22.68 -31.46
N SER A 263 7.00 -23.30 -31.98
CA SER A 263 7.68 -24.45 -31.36
C SER A 263 8.45 -24.14 -30.07
N ALA A 264 8.47 -22.88 -29.63
CA ALA A 264 8.96 -22.46 -28.31
C ALA A 264 7.87 -22.52 -27.21
N LEU A 265 6.59 -22.66 -27.59
CA LEU A 265 5.49 -22.90 -26.66
C LEU A 265 5.53 -24.34 -26.12
N ASP A 266 4.83 -24.60 -25.02
CA ASP A 266 4.90 -25.86 -24.26
C ASP A 266 4.10 -27.03 -24.88
N ILE A 267 4.00 -27.06 -26.21
CA ILE A 267 3.21 -28.03 -26.97
C ILE A 267 3.80 -28.30 -28.37
N ASP A 268 3.57 -29.51 -28.89
CA ASP A 268 3.75 -29.82 -30.31
C ASP A 268 2.42 -29.73 -31.05
N PHE A 269 2.19 -28.62 -31.74
CA PHE A 269 0.98 -28.37 -32.53
C PHE A 269 0.73 -29.40 -33.64
N ASN A 270 1.74 -30.14 -34.10
CA ASN A 270 1.55 -31.21 -35.09
C ASN A 270 0.82 -32.43 -34.51
N ASN A 271 0.71 -32.52 -33.18
CA ASN A 271 0.09 -33.61 -32.42
C ASN A 271 -0.99 -33.11 -31.44
N ALA A 272 -1.51 -31.90 -31.66
CA ALA A 272 -2.68 -31.36 -30.97
C ALA A 272 -3.98 -31.70 -31.73
N GLU A 273 -5.08 -31.90 -31.00
CA GLU A 273 -6.41 -32.17 -31.54
C GLU A 273 -7.23 -30.87 -31.75
N VAL A 274 -6.83 -29.77 -31.09
CA VAL A 274 -7.34 -28.41 -31.32
C VAL A 274 -6.30 -27.55 -32.03
N SER A 275 -6.74 -26.72 -32.98
CA SER A 275 -5.89 -25.70 -33.61
C SER A 275 -5.67 -24.51 -32.66
N PRO A 276 -4.52 -23.83 -32.70
CA PRO A 276 -4.37 -22.55 -32.02
C PRO A 276 -5.34 -21.51 -32.60
N ARG A 277 -5.93 -20.69 -31.72
CA ARG A 277 -6.66 -19.46 -32.09
C ARG A 277 -5.82 -18.25 -31.70
N TYR A 278 -5.80 -17.24 -32.56
CA TYR A 278 -5.01 -16.03 -32.35
C TYR A 278 -5.91 -14.85 -32.02
N PHE A 279 -5.42 -13.96 -31.15
CA PHE A 279 -6.09 -12.72 -30.82
C PHE A 279 -5.09 -11.61 -30.51
N GLN A 280 -5.56 -10.37 -30.47
CA GLN A 280 -4.82 -9.23 -29.91
C GLN A 280 -5.73 -8.37 -29.02
N TRP A 281 -5.13 -7.62 -28.11
CA TRP A 281 -5.79 -6.54 -27.39
C TRP A 281 -4.81 -5.38 -27.15
N GLU A 282 -5.33 -4.19 -26.93
CA GLU A 282 -4.54 -3.01 -26.58
C GLU A 282 -4.97 -2.49 -25.20
N ASN A 283 -3.99 -2.08 -24.39
CA ASN A 283 -4.25 -1.30 -23.18
C ASN A 283 -3.23 -0.15 -23.08
N ARG A 284 -3.26 0.63 -21.99
CA ARG A 284 -2.42 1.85 -21.85
C ARG A 284 -0.91 1.59 -21.81
N ALA A 285 -0.46 0.33 -21.67
CA ALA A 285 0.94 -0.06 -21.77
C ALA A 285 1.36 -0.49 -23.19
N GLY A 286 0.42 -0.70 -24.11
CA GLY A 286 0.66 -1.09 -25.50
C GLY A 286 -0.26 -2.22 -25.99
N ALA A 287 0.07 -2.73 -27.17
CA ALA A 287 -0.60 -3.89 -27.77
C ALA A 287 0.02 -5.22 -27.30
N PHE A 288 -0.84 -6.23 -27.15
CA PHE A 288 -0.50 -7.58 -26.75
C PHE A 288 -1.11 -8.58 -27.73
N TYR A 289 -0.33 -9.61 -28.06
CA TYR A 289 -0.74 -10.69 -28.95
C TYR A 289 -0.91 -11.96 -28.12
N GLY A 290 -2.01 -12.66 -28.34
CA GLY A 290 -2.33 -13.94 -27.69
C GLY A 290 -2.41 -15.12 -28.66
N VAL A 291 -1.99 -16.29 -28.19
CA VAL A 291 -2.39 -17.60 -28.72
C VAL A 291 -3.22 -18.30 -27.66
N PHE A 292 -4.47 -18.64 -27.95
CA PHE A 292 -5.28 -19.55 -27.14
C PHE A 292 -5.16 -20.96 -27.74
N TYR A 293 -4.72 -21.92 -26.94
CA TYR A 293 -4.41 -23.27 -27.41
C TYR A 293 -4.56 -24.32 -26.30
N GLY A 294 -4.32 -25.57 -26.68
CA GLY A 294 -4.14 -26.69 -25.77
C GLY A 294 -3.97 -27.99 -26.55
N LYS A 295 -3.97 -29.12 -25.85
CA LYS A 295 -3.70 -30.41 -26.52
C LYS A 295 -4.94 -31.11 -27.06
N ASN A 296 -5.95 -31.30 -26.22
CA ASN A 296 -7.20 -32.02 -26.53
C ASN A 296 -8.44 -31.11 -26.43
N GLN A 297 -8.26 -29.97 -25.76
CA GLN A 297 -9.20 -28.87 -25.51
C GLN A 297 -8.33 -27.61 -25.35
N TYR A 298 -8.91 -26.42 -25.34
CA TYR A 298 -8.15 -25.20 -25.02
C TYR A 298 -7.92 -25.13 -23.50
N ASP A 299 -6.65 -25.07 -23.08
CA ASP A 299 -6.23 -25.03 -21.67
C ASP A 299 -5.16 -23.97 -21.37
N ARG A 300 -4.65 -23.24 -22.39
CA ARG A 300 -3.51 -22.32 -22.26
C ARG A 300 -3.63 -21.09 -23.11
N VAL A 301 -3.21 -19.96 -22.56
CA VAL A 301 -3.01 -18.70 -23.29
C VAL A 301 -1.53 -18.31 -23.21
N ALA A 302 -0.87 -18.22 -24.36
CA ALA A 302 0.48 -17.63 -24.48
C ALA A 302 0.36 -16.17 -24.93
N VAL A 303 1.12 -15.25 -24.33
CA VAL A 303 1.08 -13.81 -24.64
C VAL A 303 2.47 -13.22 -24.78
N ASN A 304 2.65 -12.33 -25.76
CA ASN A 304 3.85 -11.54 -25.97
C ASN A 304 3.48 -10.14 -26.53
N THR A 305 4.41 -9.18 -26.51
CA THR A 305 4.23 -7.83 -27.08
C THR A 305 4.40 -7.78 -28.61
N ARG A 306 4.60 -8.94 -29.23
CA ARG A 306 4.67 -9.19 -30.69
C ARG A 306 4.16 -10.63 -30.95
N PRO A 307 3.70 -10.98 -32.17
CA PRO A 307 3.29 -12.35 -32.49
C PRO A 307 4.51 -13.29 -32.63
N ASP A 308 5.05 -13.73 -31.50
CA ASP A 308 6.27 -14.54 -31.40
C ASP A 308 6.22 -15.43 -30.15
N GLY A 309 6.39 -16.74 -30.33
CA GLY A 309 6.48 -17.71 -29.24
C GLY A 309 7.76 -17.55 -28.41
N GLU A 310 8.83 -16.96 -28.96
CA GLU A 310 10.06 -16.74 -28.21
C GLU A 310 9.91 -15.55 -27.23
N GLY A 311 9.97 -15.85 -25.94
CA GLY A 311 9.76 -14.88 -24.86
C GLY A 311 8.28 -14.67 -24.47
N ALA A 312 7.35 -15.43 -25.05
CA ALA A 312 5.95 -15.42 -24.62
C ALA A 312 5.80 -15.98 -23.19
N ILE A 313 4.91 -15.36 -22.41
CA ILE A 313 4.48 -15.90 -21.11
C ILE A 313 3.25 -16.78 -21.29
N ILE A 314 3.17 -17.89 -20.56
CA ILE A 314 2.07 -18.85 -20.64
C ILE A 314 1.26 -18.78 -19.35
N ALA A 315 -0.06 -18.60 -19.49
CA ALA A 315 -1.04 -18.83 -18.44
C ALA A 315 -1.78 -20.14 -18.73
N VAL A 316 -1.87 -21.01 -17.72
CA VAL A 316 -2.54 -22.30 -17.81
C VAL A 316 -3.86 -22.23 -17.07
N ALA A 317 -4.92 -22.80 -17.64
CA ALA A 317 -6.23 -22.90 -17.02
C ALA A 317 -6.15 -23.87 -15.82
N HIS A 318 -6.45 -23.34 -14.64
CA HIS A 318 -6.54 -24.10 -13.40
C HIS A 318 -7.83 -23.72 -12.67
N PRO A 319 -8.51 -24.66 -11.98
CA PRO A 319 -9.57 -24.31 -11.05
C PRO A 319 -9.13 -23.20 -10.08
N VAL A 320 -10.09 -22.41 -9.60
CA VAL A 320 -9.82 -21.33 -8.65
C VAL A 320 -9.23 -21.88 -7.34
N GLU A 321 -8.22 -21.20 -6.79
CA GLU A 321 -7.57 -21.64 -5.54
C GLU A 321 -8.47 -21.31 -4.33
N ASP A 322 -9.27 -22.29 -3.90
CA ASP A 322 -10.10 -22.18 -2.70
C ASP A 322 -9.36 -22.58 -1.41
N SER A 323 -8.19 -23.23 -1.51
CA SER A 323 -7.46 -23.80 -0.37
C SER A 323 -6.77 -22.76 0.52
N SER A 324 -6.51 -23.11 1.78
CA SER A 324 -5.78 -22.24 2.72
C SER A 324 -4.39 -21.86 2.17
N PRO A 325 -3.95 -20.59 2.30
CA PRO A 325 -2.60 -20.17 1.97
C PRO A 325 -1.54 -20.65 2.99
N GLU A 326 -1.94 -21.21 4.14
CA GLU A 326 -1.00 -21.63 5.19
C GLU A 326 -0.05 -22.74 4.71
N GLY A 327 1.26 -22.51 4.86
CA GLY A 327 2.31 -23.45 4.41
C GLY A 327 2.41 -23.63 2.88
N ARG A 328 1.63 -22.87 2.10
CA ARG A 328 1.53 -22.96 0.64
C ARG A 328 2.24 -21.78 -0.03
N THR A 329 2.87 -22.02 -1.18
CA THR A 329 3.35 -20.92 -2.04
C THR A 329 2.15 -20.09 -2.51
N LEU A 330 2.16 -18.79 -2.24
CA LEU A 330 1.09 -17.88 -2.67
C LEU A 330 1.05 -17.72 -4.20
N ALA A 331 -0.15 -17.53 -4.77
CA ALA A 331 -0.42 -17.21 -6.17
C ALA A 331 0.22 -18.19 -7.18
N ARG A 332 -0.06 -19.50 -7.00
CA ARG A 332 0.59 -20.60 -7.73
C ARG A 332 0.32 -20.61 -9.23
N PHE A 333 -0.87 -20.20 -9.65
CA PHE A 333 -1.37 -20.35 -11.02
C PHE A 333 -1.23 -19.09 -11.89
N PHE A 334 -0.54 -18.07 -11.38
CA PHE A 334 -0.13 -16.92 -12.19
C PHE A 334 1.07 -17.26 -13.07
N SER A 335 1.06 -16.74 -14.29
CA SER A 335 2.19 -16.82 -15.21
C SER A 335 3.46 -16.20 -14.64
N GLU A 336 4.58 -16.58 -15.25
CA GLU A 336 5.78 -15.74 -15.23
C GLU A 336 5.46 -14.33 -15.76
N PRO A 337 6.12 -13.28 -15.26
CA PRO A 337 5.91 -11.91 -15.70
C PRO A 337 6.64 -11.61 -17.01
N LEU A 338 5.93 -10.98 -17.95
CA LEU A 338 6.44 -10.40 -19.20
C LEU A 338 6.79 -8.94 -18.95
N THR A 339 8.04 -8.54 -19.22
CA THR A 339 8.45 -7.13 -19.15
C THR A 339 7.86 -6.37 -20.33
N VAL A 340 7.25 -5.21 -20.06
CA VAL A 340 6.63 -4.32 -21.04
C VAL A 340 7.31 -2.96 -20.94
N ALA A 341 7.97 -2.52 -22.00
CA ALA A 341 8.61 -1.21 -22.05
C ALA A 341 7.56 -0.13 -22.38
N THR A 342 7.51 0.94 -21.59
CA THR A 342 6.60 2.08 -21.78
C THR A 342 7.40 3.39 -21.83
N GLU A 343 6.79 4.49 -22.29
CA GLU A 343 7.42 5.83 -22.30
C GLU A 343 7.92 6.28 -20.92
N LYS A 344 7.35 5.75 -19.84
CA LYS A 344 7.71 6.09 -18.45
C LYS A 344 8.71 5.13 -17.80
N GLY A 345 9.07 4.04 -18.48
CA GLY A 345 9.93 2.97 -17.95
C GLY A 345 9.31 1.58 -18.11
N ASN A 346 9.94 0.57 -17.51
CA ASN A 346 9.45 -0.80 -17.55
C ASN A 346 8.25 -1.01 -16.61
N THR A 347 7.27 -1.75 -17.09
CA THR A 347 6.22 -2.37 -16.28
C THR A 347 6.16 -3.87 -16.61
N PHE A 348 5.23 -4.61 -15.98
CA PHE A 348 5.16 -6.06 -16.12
C PHE A 348 3.72 -6.54 -16.26
N LEU A 349 3.46 -7.35 -17.29
CA LEU A 349 2.23 -8.13 -17.42
C LEU A 349 2.41 -9.46 -16.67
N ARG A 350 1.40 -9.85 -15.88
CA ARG A 350 1.21 -11.19 -15.33
C ARG A 350 -0.20 -11.65 -15.67
N LEU A 351 -0.40 -12.95 -15.88
CA LEU A 351 -1.67 -13.49 -16.34
C LEU A 351 -2.15 -14.62 -15.43
N ARG A 352 -3.46 -14.70 -15.22
CA ARG A 352 -4.16 -15.84 -14.64
C ARG A 352 -5.35 -16.17 -15.53
N LEU A 353 -5.25 -17.30 -16.23
CA LEU A 353 -6.37 -17.88 -16.96
C LEU A 353 -7.24 -18.62 -15.95
N PHE A 354 -8.35 -18.04 -15.54
CA PHE A 354 -9.28 -18.64 -14.57
C PHE A 354 -10.13 -19.71 -15.25
N ASP A 355 -10.81 -19.35 -16.33
CA ASP A 355 -11.68 -20.23 -17.11
C ASP A 355 -11.22 -20.32 -18.56
N ALA A 356 -11.50 -21.44 -19.21
CA ALA A 356 -11.30 -21.68 -20.64
C ALA A 356 -12.40 -22.63 -21.14
N ALA A 357 -13.13 -22.25 -22.20
CA ALA A 357 -14.08 -23.14 -22.85
C ALA A 357 -13.35 -24.26 -23.61
N GLU A 358 -13.86 -25.49 -23.57
CA GLU A 358 -13.19 -26.66 -24.18
C GLU A 358 -12.99 -26.52 -25.70
N ASP A 359 -13.89 -25.78 -26.38
CA ASP A 359 -13.85 -25.45 -27.81
C ASP A 359 -13.17 -24.10 -28.11
N GLY A 360 -12.68 -23.42 -27.07
CA GLY A 360 -12.02 -22.12 -27.13
C GLY A 360 -12.97 -20.96 -27.45
N SER A 361 -14.29 -21.16 -27.39
CA SER A 361 -15.30 -20.12 -27.67
C SER A 361 -15.16 -18.90 -26.76
N ASP A 362 -14.87 -19.11 -25.48
CA ASP A 362 -14.68 -18.08 -24.46
C ASP A 362 -13.57 -18.45 -23.43
N PHE A 363 -13.12 -17.46 -22.66
CA PHE A 363 -12.13 -17.60 -21.58
C PHE A 363 -12.31 -16.50 -20.52
N LEU A 364 -11.64 -16.63 -19.37
CA LEU A 364 -11.51 -15.53 -18.40
C LEU A 364 -10.03 -15.32 -18.04
N LEU A 365 -9.41 -14.31 -18.64
CA LEU A 365 -7.98 -14.02 -18.53
C LEU A 365 -7.75 -12.75 -17.71
N TYR A 366 -7.40 -12.90 -16.44
CA TYR A 366 -7.09 -11.80 -15.54
C TYR A 366 -5.64 -11.30 -15.66
N HIS A 367 -5.45 -9.98 -15.59
CA HIS A 367 -4.16 -9.34 -15.36
C HIS A 367 -4.24 -8.26 -14.26
N PRO A 368 -3.21 -8.11 -13.41
CA PRO A 368 -3.14 -7.04 -12.43
C PRO A 368 -2.87 -5.68 -13.08
N ALA A 369 -2.99 -4.63 -12.28
CA ALA A 369 -2.68 -3.26 -12.67
C ALA A 369 -1.18 -3.07 -12.95
N MET A 370 -0.85 -2.36 -14.03
CA MET A 370 0.52 -2.14 -14.49
C MET A 370 1.07 -0.83 -13.94
N HIS A 371 2.20 -0.89 -13.23
CA HIS A 371 2.87 0.26 -12.63
C HIS A 371 4.35 0.30 -13.05
N VAL A 372 4.93 1.50 -13.11
CA VAL A 372 6.39 1.70 -13.11
C VAL A 372 6.80 2.11 -11.70
N THR A 373 7.87 1.54 -11.18
CA THR A 373 8.43 1.92 -9.87
C THR A 373 9.09 3.30 -9.98
N ASP A 374 8.47 4.34 -9.43
CA ASP A 374 9.08 5.67 -9.28
C ASP A 374 10.05 5.64 -8.10
N ILE A 375 11.27 6.14 -8.28
CA ILE A 375 12.39 5.91 -7.34
C ILE A 375 13.51 6.93 -7.55
N ASN A 376 14.15 7.37 -6.46
CA ASN A 376 15.18 8.43 -6.52
C ASN A 376 16.46 8.02 -7.29
N HIS A 377 16.78 6.73 -7.33
CA HIS A 377 17.98 6.19 -8.01
C HIS A 377 17.60 5.14 -9.06
N ALA A 378 17.89 5.43 -10.33
CA ALA A 378 17.44 4.63 -11.46
C ALA A 378 18.10 3.23 -11.54
N GLU A 379 19.34 3.08 -11.11
CA GLU A 379 20.05 1.80 -11.10
C GLU A 379 19.62 0.90 -9.92
N LYS A 380 19.02 1.47 -8.86
CA LYS A 380 18.29 0.69 -7.86
C LYS A 380 16.97 0.15 -8.42
N ARG A 381 16.29 0.89 -9.31
CA ARG A 381 15.06 0.45 -9.98
C ARG A 381 15.29 -0.81 -10.78
N ASP A 382 16.31 -0.80 -11.64
CA ASP A 382 16.56 -1.89 -12.57
C ASP A 382 16.91 -3.19 -11.82
N ARG A 383 17.60 -3.09 -10.66
CA ARG A 383 17.82 -4.22 -9.71
C ARG A 383 16.54 -4.67 -8.99
N TYR A 384 15.67 -3.75 -8.57
CA TYR A 384 14.39 -4.08 -7.96
C TYR A 384 13.49 -4.83 -8.96
N ASP A 385 13.41 -4.32 -10.19
CA ASP A 385 12.63 -4.89 -11.29
C ASP A 385 13.15 -6.30 -11.68
N GLU A 386 14.46 -6.54 -11.66
CA GLU A 386 15.06 -7.86 -11.89
C GLU A 386 14.67 -8.90 -10.82
N GLN A 387 14.62 -8.52 -9.54
CA GLN A 387 14.33 -9.47 -8.45
C GLN A 387 12.83 -9.62 -8.15
N VAL A 388 12.10 -8.50 -8.07
CA VAL A 388 10.67 -8.48 -7.76
C VAL A 388 9.86 -8.95 -8.98
N ARG A 389 10.20 -8.41 -10.16
CA ARG A 389 9.55 -8.65 -11.46
C ARG A 389 8.07 -8.29 -11.43
N GLY A 390 7.82 -6.98 -11.35
CA GLY A 390 6.50 -6.35 -11.39
C GLY A 390 5.86 -6.18 -10.02
N TRP A 391 5.86 -4.93 -9.53
CA TRP A 391 5.01 -4.49 -8.43
C TRP A 391 3.68 -3.93 -8.93
N PHE A 392 2.62 -4.08 -8.14
CA PHE A 392 1.33 -3.43 -8.36
C PHE A 392 0.65 -3.14 -7.03
N GLY A 393 -0.04 -2.00 -6.96
CA GLY A 393 -0.37 -1.39 -5.68
C GLY A 393 -1.54 -1.95 -4.88
N ASN A 394 -2.42 -2.78 -5.45
CA ASN A 394 -3.58 -3.29 -4.74
C ASN A 394 -4.05 -4.64 -5.29
N ALA A 395 -4.70 -5.44 -4.44
CA ALA A 395 -5.54 -6.55 -4.88
C ALA A 395 -6.79 -6.00 -5.59
N SER A 396 -7.43 -6.83 -6.43
CA SER A 396 -8.48 -6.39 -7.35
C SER A 396 -9.86 -6.20 -6.71
N SER A 397 -9.94 -5.57 -5.53
CA SER A 397 -11.20 -5.40 -4.79
C SER A 397 -12.23 -4.56 -5.56
N ARG A 398 -11.78 -3.60 -6.38
CA ARG A 398 -12.65 -2.79 -7.25
C ARG A 398 -13.18 -3.53 -8.47
N LEU A 399 -12.42 -4.46 -9.03
CA LEU A 399 -12.87 -5.32 -10.15
C LEU A 399 -13.83 -6.40 -9.62
N TYR A 400 -13.47 -7.03 -8.51
CA TYR A 400 -14.31 -7.93 -7.72
C TYR A 400 -15.66 -7.30 -7.38
N SER A 401 -15.69 -6.14 -6.72
CA SER A 401 -16.92 -5.46 -6.27
C SER A 401 -17.76 -4.84 -7.40
N ARG A 402 -17.51 -5.23 -8.65
CA ARG A 402 -18.24 -4.84 -9.87
C ARG A 402 -18.62 -6.05 -10.73
N GLY A 403 -18.47 -7.26 -10.20
CA GLY A 403 -18.74 -8.50 -10.94
C GLY A 403 -17.65 -8.92 -11.92
N GLY A 404 -16.53 -8.18 -12.00
CA GLY A 404 -15.46 -8.42 -12.99
C GLY A 404 -14.61 -9.67 -12.74
N LEU A 405 -14.85 -10.39 -11.65
CA LEU A 405 -14.31 -11.73 -11.40
C LEU A 405 -15.42 -12.81 -11.36
N GLY A 406 -16.66 -12.45 -11.74
CA GLY A 406 -17.88 -13.21 -11.46
C GLY A 406 -18.74 -12.52 -10.40
N THR A 407 -19.97 -12.99 -10.20
CA THR A 407 -20.94 -12.44 -9.24
C THR A 407 -20.44 -12.55 -7.79
N PRO A 408 -20.40 -11.46 -7.00
CA PRO A 408 -20.00 -11.51 -5.60
C PRO A 408 -20.98 -12.25 -4.67
N LEU A 409 -20.50 -12.74 -3.53
CA LEU A 409 -21.31 -13.40 -2.49
C LEU A 409 -22.44 -12.50 -1.94
N PHE A 410 -22.26 -11.18 -1.96
CA PHE A 410 -23.26 -10.19 -1.55
C PHE A 410 -24.24 -9.79 -2.68
N GLU A 411 -24.07 -10.37 -3.87
CA GLU A 411 -25.03 -10.33 -5.00
C GLU A 411 -25.50 -11.76 -5.35
N ASP A 412 -25.54 -12.64 -4.33
CA ASP A 412 -25.97 -14.05 -4.41
C ASP A 412 -25.17 -14.95 -5.37
N GLY A 413 -23.89 -14.63 -5.59
CA GLY A 413 -22.92 -15.49 -6.29
C GLY A 413 -22.60 -16.80 -5.55
N ASP A 414 -21.70 -17.62 -6.09
CA ASP A 414 -21.40 -18.97 -5.58
C ASP A 414 -20.08 -19.09 -4.77
N GLY A 415 -19.27 -18.01 -4.70
CA GLY A 415 -17.94 -18.00 -4.08
C GLY A 415 -16.76 -18.02 -5.07
N THR A 416 -17.04 -18.18 -6.37
CA THR A 416 -16.01 -18.21 -7.41
C THR A 416 -15.30 -16.86 -7.56
N ALA A 417 -16.02 -15.74 -7.46
CA ALA A 417 -15.44 -14.40 -7.57
C ALA A 417 -14.44 -14.08 -6.44
N GLU A 418 -14.63 -14.72 -5.29
CA GLU A 418 -13.89 -14.53 -4.05
C GLU A 418 -12.62 -15.37 -4.01
N ALA A 419 -12.69 -16.63 -4.47
CA ALA A 419 -11.50 -17.43 -4.71
C ALA A 419 -10.58 -16.73 -5.74
N ARG A 420 -11.17 -16.18 -6.82
CA ARG A 420 -10.46 -15.36 -7.81
C ARG A 420 -9.85 -14.10 -7.20
N TYR A 421 -10.60 -13.36 -6.39
CA TYR A 421 -10.09 -12.17 -5.68
C TYR A 421 -8.91 -12.54 -4.76
N LEU A 422 -9.04 -13.62 -3.98
CA LEU A 422 -7.99 -14.07 -3.06
C LEU A 422 -6.71 -14.46 -3.79
N GLU A 423 -6.77 -15.04 -4.99
CA GLU A 423 -5.57 -15.24 -5.81
C GLU A 423 -4.88 -13.91 -6.19
N THR A 424 -5.62 -12.82 -6.40
CA THR A 424 -5.02 -11.48 -6.61
C THR A 424 -4.39 -10.91 -5.33
N ALA A 425 -4.99 -11.17 -4.17
CA ALA A 425 -4.48 -10.76 -2.86
C ALA A 425 -3.22 -11.57 -2.46
N GLU A 426 -3.19 -12.86 -2.76
CA GLU A 426 -2.01 -13.72 -2.64
C GLU A 426 -0.86 -13.21 -3.50
N LEU A 427 -1.14 -12.79 -4.74
CA LEU A 427 -0.12 -12.27 -5.65
C LEU A 427 0.46 -10.95 -5.11
N SER A 428 -0.39 -10.02 -4.66
CA SER A 428 0.04 -8.77 -4.03
C SER A 428 0.94 -9.04 -2.81
N THR A 429 0.48 -9.88 -1.88
CA THR A 429 1.21 -10.28 -0.67
C THR A 429 2.59 -10.87 -1.00
N ARG A 430 2.66 -11.76 -2.01
CA ARG A 430 3.92 -12.36 -2.49
C ARG A 430 4.90 -11.31 -3.02
N ILE A 431 4.40 -10.31 -3.73
CA ILE A 431 5.19 -9.27 -4.38
C ILE A 431 5.71 -8.23 -3.37
N PHE A 432 4.87 -7.78 -2.42
CA PHE A 432 5.32 -6.93 -1.31
C PHE A 432 6.40 -7.63 -0.46
N ASN A 433 6.27 -8.93 -0.19
CA ASN A 433 7.29 -9.70 0.54
C ASN A 433 8.63 -9.77 -0.21
N LYS A 434 8.62 -9.89 -1.54
CA LYS A 434 9.85 -9.78 -2.34
C LYS A 434 10.52 -8.41 -2.19
N GLY A 435 9.75 -7.33 -2.28
CA GLY A 435 10.30 -5.98 -2.23
C GLY A 435 10.91 -5.61 -0.87
N SER A 436 10.27 -5.99 0.24
CA SER A 436 10.87 -5.88 1.58
C SER A 436 12.13 -6.73 1.71
N SER A 437 12.13 -7.95 1.15
CA SER A 437 13.30 -8.82 1.15
C SER A 437 14.49 -8.23 0.38
N PHE A 438 14.23 -7.54 -0.74
CA PHE A 438 15.25 -6.81 -1.50
C PHE A 438 15.85 -5.67 -0.66
N PHE A 439 15.02 -4.81 -0.06
CA PHE A 439 15.54 -3.74 0.79
C PHE A 439 16.32 -4.26 2.00
N TRP A 440 15.78 -5.26 2.70
CA TRP A 440 16.35 -5.74 3.96
C TRP A 440 17.59 -6.62 3.80
N ASN A 441 17.64 -7.46 2.76
CA ASN A 441 18.74 -8.43 2.57
C ASN A 441 19.73 -8.03 1.46
N GLU A 442 19.26 -7.42 0.37
CA GLU A 442 20.04 -7.19 -0.86
C GLU A 442 20.56 -5.75 -1.01
N LEU A 443 19.90 -4.79 -0.34
CA LEU A 443 20.43 -3.46 -0.06
C LEU A 443 20.97 -3.33 1.37
N GLY A 444 20.52 -4.17 2.31
CA GLY A 444 21.07 -4.27 3.67
C GLY A 444 20.76 -3.07 4.58
N VAL A 445 19.71 -2.30 4.30
CA VAL A 445 19.49 -0.97 4.92
C VAL A 445 19.38 -0.99 6.45
N ASP A 446 19.86 0.05 7.12
CA ASP A 446 19.74 0.25 8.57
C ASP A 446 18.31 0.63 8.99
N LEU A 447 17.62 1.43 8.16
CA LEU A 447 16.19 1.74 8.31
C LEU A 447 15.46 1.30 7.05
N LEU A 448 14.40 0.49 7.18
CA LEU A 448 13.42 0.26 6.13
C LEU A 448 12.07 0.80 6.58
N VAL A 449 11.48 1.71 5.81
CA VAL A 449 10.09 2.15 5.96
C VAL A 449 9.26 1.50 4.86
N ASP A 450 8.16 0.86 5.24
CA ASP A 450 7.37 -0.06 4.44
C ASP A 450 5.87 0.17 4.66
N TYR A 451 5.04 -0.29 3.72
CA TYR A 451 3.60 -0.06 3.68
C TYR A 451 2.87 -1.30 3.16
N PHE A 452 1.65 -1.55 3.63
CA PHE A 452 0.80 -2.62 3.10
C PHE A 452 -0.71 -2.27 3.12
N PRO A 453 -1.37 -2.16 1.95
CA PRO A 453 -2.74 -1.63 1.81
C PRO A 453 -3.87 -2.68 1.97
N LEU A 454 -3.53 -3.98 2.06
CA LEU A 454 -4.49 -5.04 1.77
C LEU A 454 -5.67 -5.11 2.76
N GLY A 455 -5.47 -4.66 4.00
CA GLY A 455 -6.52 -4.60 5.03
C GLY A 455 -7.61 -3.60 4.66
N ASP A 456 -7.25 -2.33 4.48
CA ASP A 456 -8.16 -1.28 4.01
C ASP A 456 -8.86 -1.63 2.69
N ALA A 457 -8.08 -2.08 1.70
CA ALA A 457 -8.58 -2.31 0.33
C ALA A 457 -9.73 -3.33 0.26
N ILE A 458 -9.83 -4.25 1.23
CA ILE A 458 -10.97 -5.16 1.40
C ILE A 458 -11.98 -4.68 2.43
N ASP A 459 -11.55 -4.01 3.51
CA ASP A 459 -12.42 -3.52 4.57
C ASP A 459 -13.35 -2.41 4.09
N HIS A 460 -12.89 -1.53 3.18
CA HIS A 460 -13.72 -0.59 2.41
C HIS A 460 -14.86 -1.29 1.65
N THR A 461 -14.61 -2.51 1.15
CA THR A 461 -15.55 -3.27 0.32
C THR A 461 -16.57 -4.03 1.18
N LEU A 462 -16.13 -4.60 2.30
CA LEU A 462 -16.90 -5.58 3.07
C LEU A 462 -17.45 -5.08 4.41
N SER A 463 -16.76 -4.17 5.11
CA SER A 463 -17.09 -3.89 6.52
C SER A 463 -18.45 -3.22 6.72
N GLY A 464 -18.99 -2.59 5.66
CA GLY A 464 -20.35 -2.06 5.64
C GLY A 464 -21.43 -3.11 5.88
N TYR A 465 -21.23 -4.35 5.38
CA TYR A 465 -22.19 -5.44 5.51
C TYR A 465 -22.31 -5.98 6.96
N PHE A 466 -21.36 -5.63 7.85
CA PHE A 466 -21.39 -6.03 9.25
C PHE A 466 -22.34 -5.16 10.11
N ALA A 467 -22.82 -4.02 9.58
CA ALA A 467 -23.68 -3.10 10.30
C ALA A 467 -25.11 -3.66 10.43
N LYS A 468 -25.39 -4.34 11.55
CA LYS A 468 -26.72 -4.86 11.91
C LYS A 468 -27.79 -3.76 12.06
N GLU A 469 -27.36 -2.50 12.13
CA GLU A 469 -28.20 -1.31 12.21
C GLU A 469 -28.52 -0.70 10.83
N SER A 470 -27.93 -1.22 9.75
CA SER A 470 -28.27 -0.85 8.38
C SER A 470 -29.67 -1.38 8.00
N PRO A 471 -30.56 -0.56 7.42
CA PRO A 471 -31.85 -1.02 6.87
C PRO A 471 -31.71 -2.09 5.78
N ALA A 472 -30.52 -2.21 5.16
CA ALA A 472 -30.18 -3.19 4.15
C ALA A 472 -29.28 -4.33 4.68
N TYR A 473 -29.23 -4.54 6.00
CA TYR A 473 -28.53 -5.68 6.60
C TYR A 473 -29.16 -7.02 6.21
N ASN A 474 -28.31 -7.97 5.79
CA ASN A 474 -28.66 -9.37 5.58
C ASN A 474 -27.62 -10.24 6.31
N GLU A 475 -28.08 -11.14 7.19
CA GLU A 475 -27.19 -11.97 8.02
C GLU A 475 -26.42 -13.01 7.22
N GLU A 476 -26.95 -13.47 6.08
CA GLU A 476 -26.22 -14.37 5.17
C GLU A 476 -25.09 -13.62 4.45
N HIS A 477 -25.40 -12.46 3.85
CA HIS A 477 -24.40 -11.60 3.18
C HIS A 477 -23.33 -11.13 4.17
N ALA A 478 -23.71 -10.78 5.41
CA ALA A 478 -22.76 -10.41 6.46
C ALA A 478 -21.82 -11.56 6.82
N THR A 479 -22.34 -12.79 6.99
CA THR A 479 -21.53 -13.98 7.27
C THR A 479 -20.52 -14.24 6.15
N ARG A 480 -21.00 -14.23 4.91
CA ARG A 480 -20.20 -14.43 3.69
C ARG A 480 -19.14 -13.34 3.50
N ALA A 481 -19.44 -12.09 3.86
CA ALA A 481 -18.48 -10.99 3.88
C ALA A 481 -17.44 -11.12 5.01
N HIS A 482 -17.81 -11.62 6.20
CA HIS A 482 -16.84 -11.89 7.28
C HIS A 482 -15.84 -12.98 6.86
N GLU A 483 -16.31 -14.06 6.21
CA GLU A 483 -15.44 -15.14 5.71
C GLU A 483 -14.38 -14.63 4.72
N LEU A 484 -14.80 -13.84 3.73
CA LEU A 484 -13.87 -13.24 2.76
C LEU A 484 -12.90 -12.25 3.40
N ARG A 485 -13.39 -11.41 4.32
CA ARG A 485 -12.54 -10.48 5.08
C ARG A 485 -11.48 -11.25 5.87
N ASN A 486 -11.88 -12.28 6.63
CA ASN A 486 -10.94 -13.06 7.45
C ASN A 486 -9.89 -13.77 6.59
N ARG A 487 -10.27 -14.38 5.47
CA ARG A 487 -9.33 -14.99 4.51
C ARG A 487 -8.35 -13.98 3.89
N THR A 488 -8.77 -12.73 3.75
CA THR A 488 -7.90 -11.65 3.25
C THR A 488 -6.95 -11.15 4.33
N TRP A 489 -7.43 -10.98 5.57
CA TRP A 489 -6.59 -10.60 6.71
C TRP A 489 -5.62 -11.71 7.16
N GLN A 490 -5.89 -12.98 6.87
CA GLN A 490 -4.90 -14.07 6.98
C GLN A 490 -3.66 -13.80 6.10
N LEU A 491 -3.81 -13.17 4.94
CA LEU A 491 -2.68 -12.76 4.09
C LEU A 491 -1.93 -11.56 4.68
N VAL A 492 -2.64 -10.64 5.36
CA VAL A 492 -2.03 -9.55 6.14
C VAL A 492 -1.24 -10.09 7.34
N ASP A 493 -1.72 -11.15 7.99
CA ASP A 493 -0.98 -11.84 9.06
C ASP A 493 0.27 -12.55 8.53
N MET A 494 0.19 -13.21 7.37
CA MET A 494 1.35 -13.81 6.70
C MET A 494 2.38 -12.76 6.23
N ARG A 495 1.91 -11.57 5.83
CA ARG A 495 2.76 -10.40 5.57
C ARG A 495 3.49 -9.96 6.83
N LEU A 496 2.80 -9.82 7.96
CA LEU A 496 3.41 -9.50 9.25
C LEU A 496 4.44 -10.55 9.67
N GLY A 497 4.09 -11.84 9.59
CA GLY A 497 5.00 -12.95 9.90
C GLY A 497 6.27 -12.99 9.04
N HIS A 498 6.16 -12.61 7.76
CA HIS A 498 7.33 -12.44 6.90
C HIS A 498 8.26 -11.31 7.38
N LEU A 499 7.70 -10.15 7.77
CA LEU A 499 8.48 -9.03 8.29
C LEU A 499 9.13 -9.38 9.65
N MET A 500 8.41 -10.06 10.54
CA MET A 500 8.95 -10.57 11.80
C MET A 500 10.13 -11.56 11.59
N ALA A 501 10.09 -12.35 10.51
CA ALA A 501 11.19 -13.26 10.15
C ALA A 501 12.41 -12.54 9.55
N LEU A 502 12.22 -11.39 8.90
CA LEU A 502 13.33 -10.51 8.48
C LEU A 502 14.03 -9.88 9.70
N THR A 503 13.26 -9.46 10.71
CA THR A 503 13.75 -8.77 11.93
C THR A 503 13.96 -9.70 13.13
N GLN A 504 14.38 -10.95 12.92
CA GLN A 504 14.63 -11.90 14.01
C GLN A 504 16.02 -11.75 14.66
N GLY A 505 16.94 -11.03 13.99
CA GLY A 505 18.31 -10.82 14.47
C GLY A 505 18.37 -9.96 15.74
N PRO A 506 19.31 -10.21 16.67
CA PRO A 506 19.43 -9.44 17.92
C PRO A 506 19.64 -7.94 17.66
N GLU A 507 20.26 -7.58 16.53
CA GLU A 507 20.51 -6.22 16.09
C GLU A 507 19.28 -5.51 15.52
N SER A 508 18.17 -6.22 15.30
CA SER A 508 17.01 -5.71 14.58
C SER A 508 15.76 -5.53 15.45
N ALA A 509 14.87 -4.64 15.00
CA ALA A 509 13.53 -4.47 15.54
C ALA A 509 12.51 -4.17 14.42
N LEU A 510 11.31 -4.72 14.57
CA LEU A 510 10.13 -4.40 13.79
C LEU A 510 9.26 -3.41 14.57
N PHE A 511 8.95 -2.28 13.95
CA PHE A 511 7.94 -1.33 14.39
C PHE A 511 6.70 -1.51 13.50
N VAL A 512 5.55 -1.76 14.13
CA VAL A 512 4.27 -1.94 13.44
C VAL A 512 3.36 -0.79 13.83
N ALA A 513 2.88 -0.09 12.83
CA ALA A 513 1.86 0.94 12.93
C ALA A 513 0.67 0.60 12.02
N GLY A 514 -0.43 1.31 12.20
CA GLY A 514 -1.34 1.66 11.11
C GLY A 514 -1.56 3.17 11.11
N ASP A 515 -2.35 3.64 10.17
CA ASP A 515 -2.61 5.06 9.89
C ASP A 515 -4.04 5.49 10.27
N HIS A 516 -5.00 4.57 10.21
CA HIS A 516 -6.35 4.71 10.75
C HIS A 516 -6.98 3.33 11.06
N GLY A 517 -8.27 3.35 11.43
CA GLY A 517 -9.16 2.19 11.37
C GLY A 517 -10.28 2.39 10.34
N MET A 518 -11.44 1.76 10.54
CA MET A 518 -12.55 1.72 9.57
C MET A 518 -13.93 1.75 10.27
N ARG A 519 -14.89 2.50 9.70
CA ARG A 519 -16.28 2.61 10.18
C ARG A 519 -17.27 2.25 9.05
N PRO A 520 -18.30 1.41 9.29
CA PRO A 520 -19.36 1.16 8.32
C PRO A 520 -20.32 2.36 8.17
N SER A 521 -20.78 2.60 6.94
CA SER A 521 -21.80 3.60 6.61
C SER A 521 -22.88 3.05 5.65
N TRP A 522 -24.07 3.63 5.75
CA TRP A 522 -25.25 3.33 4.93
C TRP A 522 -26.15 4.57 4.73
N ARG A 523 -25.62 5.75 5.07
CA ARG A 523 -26.20 7.09 4.87
C ARG A 523 -25.06 8.05 4.52
N GLU A 524 -25.37 9.18 3.87
CA GLU A 524 -24.38 10.26 3.66
C GLU A 524 -24.78 11.57 4.31
N PHE A 525 -23.78 12.31 4.79
CA PHE A 525 -23.87 13.73 5.13
C PHE A 525 -23.27 14.57 3.99
N LEU A 526 -24.03 15.56 3.50
CA LEU A 526 -23.68 16.40 2.35
C LEU A 526 -23.38 17.85 2.79
N PRO A 527 -22.18 18.16 3.32
CA PRO A 527 -21.85 19.48 3.87
C PRO A 527 -22.03 20.65 2.90
N ASN A 528 -21.81 20.45 1.59
CA ASN A 528 -22.07 21.51 0.60
C ASN A 528 -23.56 21.87 0.48
N VAL A 529 -24.45 20.87 0.55
CA VAL A 529 -25.91 21.10 0.53
C VAL A 529 -26.39 21.73 1.84
N LEU A 530 -25.74 21.42 2.98
CA LEU A 530 -25.99 22.11 4.25
C LEU A 530 -25.64 23.61 4.15
N LEU A 531 -24.44 23.94 3.66
CA LEU A 531 -23.99 25.32 3.47
C LEU A 531 -24.91 26.11 2.53
N GLN A 532 -25.47 25.47 1.51
CA GLN A 532 -26.47 26.10 0.63
C GLN A 532 -27.77 26.43 1.38
N LYS A 533 -28.30 25.49 2.18
CA LYS A 533 -29.50 25.74 3.01
C LYS A 533 -29.28 26.80 4.11
N ALA A 534 -28.05 26.94 4.61
CA ALA A 534 -27.66 27.95 5.60
C ALA A 534 -27.35 29.35 4.99
N GLY A 535 -27.43 29.51 3.67
CA GLY A 535 -27.06 30.78 3.01
C GLY A 535 -25.58 31.13 3.17
N LEU A 536 -24.72 30.11 3.16
CA LEU A 536 -23.25 30.21 3.25
C LEU A 536 -22.56 29.84 1.94
N GLN A 537 -23.22 29.07 1.07
CA GLN A 537 -22.75 28.68 -0.26
C GLN A 537 -23.81 28.96 -1.32
N VAL A 538 -23.38 29.41 -2.49
CA VAL A 538 -24.22 29.70 -3.65
C VAL A 538 -23.71 28.90 -4.85
N LEU A 539 -24.61 28.41 -5.69
CA LEU A 539 -24.27 27.76 -6.96
C LEU A 539 -24.56 28.68 -8.15
N ASP A 540 -23.72 28.60 -9.18
CA ASP A 540 -23.87 29.31 -10.44
C ASP A 540 -24.93 28.65 -11.36
N SER A 541 -25.16 29.23 -12.54
CA SER A 541 -26.10 28.69 -13.53
C SER A 541 -25.71 27.32 -14.12
N ASN A 542 -24.47 26.88 -13.93
CA ASN A 542 -23.98 25.55 -14.32
C ASN A 542 -24.12 24.53 -13.16
N GLY A 543 -24.46 24.99 -11.96
CA GLY A 543 -24.54 24.22 -10.72
C GLY A 543 -23.17 23.90 -10.12
N MET A 544 -22.18 24.78 -10.33
CA MET A 544 -20.87 24.80 -9.67
C MET A 544 -20.86 25.86 -8.57
N VAL A 545 -19.94 25.82 -7.61
CA VAL A 545 -19.88 26.84 -6.55
C VAL A 545 -19.50 28.22 -7.11
N ASP A 546 -20.34 29.22 -6.86
CA ASP A 546 -20.02 30.62 -7.14
C ASP A 546 -19.25 31.23 -5.97
N LEU A 547 -17.93 31.31 -6.10
CA LEU A 547 -17.04 31.88 -5.09
C LEU A 547 -17.15 33.41 -4.95
N SER A 548 -17.82 34.11 -5.87
CA SER A 548 -18.10 35.54 -5.71
C SER A 548 -19.29 35.83 -4.78
N GLN A 549 -20.07 34.79 -4.44
CA GLN A 549 -21.24 34.87 -3.54
C GLN A 549 -21.20 33.85 -2.38
N SER A 550 -20.26 32.90 -2.38
CA SER A 550 -20.11 31.89 -1.32
C SER A 550 -19.14 32.35 -0.24
N LEU A 551 -19.60 32.32 1.01
CA LEU A 551 -18.82 32.65 2.21
C LEU A 551 -17.99 31.45 2.69
N ALA A 552 -18.44 30.21 2.44
CA ALA A 552 -17.76 29.00 2.85
C ALA A 552 -17.99 27.81 1.90
N VAL A 553 -17.06 26.85 1.91
CA VAL A 553 -17.10 25.64 1.07
C VAL A 553 -16.61 24.39 1.81
N SER A 554 -17.09 23.22 1.40
CA SER A 554 -16.51 21.92 1.76
C SER A 554 -15.91 21.27 0.50
N PRO A 555 -14.63 21.50 0.19
CA PRO A 555 -14.06 21.15 -1.12
C PRO A 555 -13.84 19.63 -1.29
N ASN A 556 -13.51 18.94 -0.20
CA ASN A 556 -13.22 17.51 -0.14
C ASN A 556 -14.18 16.69 0.75
N ALA A 557 -15.02 17.34 1.56
CA ALA A 557 -15.86 16.74 2.60
C ALA A 557 -15.10 16.10 3.78
N TYR A 558 -13.90 16.59 4.07
CA TYR A 558 -13.22 16.37 5.37
C TYR A 558 -13.38 17.57 6.33
N TRP A 559 -13.58 18.76 5.77
CA TRP A 559 -13.74 20.02 6.51
C TRP A 559 -14.54 21.05 5.69
N ILE A 560 -14.92 22.13 6.36
CA ILE A 560 -15.40 23.38 5.76
C ILE A 560 -14.30 24.44 5.91
N THR A 561 -14.14 25.28 4.88
CA THR A 561 -13.20 26.40 4.84
C THR A 561 -13.96 27.69 4.51
N VAL A 562 -13.61 28.78 5.20
CA VAL A 562 -14.12 30.13 4.93
C VAL A 562 -13.38 30.70 3.72
N ASN A 563 -14.13 31.34 2.81
CA ASN A 563 -13.63 31.94 1.58
C ASN A 563 -12.99 33.33 1.86
N THR A 564 -12.00 33.38 2.77
CA THR A 564 -11.36 34.63 3.20
C THR A 564 -10.49 35.27 2.12
N THR A 565 -10.21 36.56 2.24
CA THR A 565 -9.38 37.33 1.30
C THR A 565 -7.90 36.91 1.22
N GLU A 566 -7.45 35.93 2.01
CA GLU A 566 -6.19 35.21 1.73
C GLU A 566 -6.26 34.41 0.43
N TRP A 567 -7.44 33.84 0.13
CA TRP A 567 -7.66 33.04 -1.07
C TRP A 567 -7.78 33.93 -2.29
N ARG A 568 -7.28 33.44 -3.43
CA ARG A 568 -7.48 34.12 -4.70
C ARG A 568 -8.97 34.25 -5.02
N HIS A 569 -9.44 35.50 -5.10
CA HIS A 569 -10.84 35.87 -5.28
C HIS A 569 -11.78 35.51 -4.11
N GLY A 570 -11.23 35.31 -2.90
CA GLY A 570 -12.03 35.25 -1.67
C GLY A 570 -12.71 36.58 -1.34
N ILE A 571 -13.79 36.50 -0.57
CA ILE A 571 -14.74 37.62 -0.34
C ILE A 571 -14.99 37.96 1.13
N VAL A 572 -14.59 37.09 2.06
CA VAL A 572 -14.76 37.31 3.51
C VAL A 572 -13.51 38.02 4.05
N ALA A 573 -13.67 39.14 4.76
CA ALA A 573 -12.53 39.78 5.42
C ALA A 573 -12.07 38.90 6.61
N GLU A 574 -10.79 38.95 6.99
CA GLU A 574 -10.31 38.06 8.07
C GLU A 574 -10.96 38.43 9.43
N GLU A 575 -11.34 39.70 9.61
CA GLU A 575 -12.16 40.15 10.75
C GLU A 575 -13.62 39.65 10.75
N ASP A 576 -14.16 39.23 9.60
CA ASP A 576 -15.51 38.65 9.47
C ASP A 576 -15.49 37.10 9.59
N LYS A 577 -14.29 36.48 9.67
CA LYS A 577 -14.11 35.02 9.60
C LYS A 577 -14.86 34.28 10.71
N ASP A 578 -14.75 34.76 11.95
CA ASP A 578 -15.33 34.10 13.12
C ASP A 578 -16.87 34.13 13.10
N ASP A 579 -17.49 35.20 12.58
CA ASP A 579 -18.94 35.29 12.38
C ASP A 579 -19.43 34.29 11.30
N VAL A 580 -18.60 33.99 10.29
CA VAL A 580 -18.89 32.92 9.32
C VAL A 580 -18.71 31.53 9.95
N ILE A 581 -17.68 31.32 10.78
CA ILE A 581 -17.48 30.08 11.54
C ILE A 581 -18.67 29.81 12.47
N ALA A 582 -19.14 30.80 13.24
CA ALA A 582 -20.29 30.65 14.13
C ALA A 582 -21.54 30.18 13.38
N ARG A 583 -21.80 30.72 12.17
CA ARG A 583 -22.91 30.27 11.30
C ARG A 583 -22.71 28.87 10.71
N ILE A 584 -21.48 28.44 10.48
CA ILE A 584 -21.16 27.06 10.06
C ILE A 584 -21.45 26.09 11.23
N VAL A 585 -21.03 26.43 12.44
CA VAL A 585 -21.27 25.62 13.65
C VAL A 585 -22.77 25.51 13.92
N GLU A 586 -23.52 26.63 13.91
CA GLU A 586 -24.98 26.63 14.07
C GLU A 586 -25.67 25.72 13.04
N ALA A 587 -25.24 25.74 11.77
CA ALA A 587 -25.79 24.88 10.74
C ALA A 587 -25.48 23.38 10.96
N LEU A 588 -24.29 23.05 11.47
CA LEU A 588 -23.88 21.67 11.78
C LEU A 588 -24.61 21.12 13.01
N GLU A 589 -24.70 21.90 14.10
CA GLU A 589 -25.32 21.46 15.36
C GLU A 589 -26.84 21.30 15.26
N ASN A 590 -27.51 22.10 14.41
CA ASN A 590 -28.95 21.97 14.15
C ASN A 590 -29.30 20.94 13.06
N LEU A 591 -28.34 20.17 12.54
CA LEU A 591 -28.61 19.20 11.48
C LEU A 591 -29.19 17.88 12.03
N THR A 592 -30.47 17.64 11.77
CA THR A 592 -31.16 16.37 12.02
C THR A 592 -31.43 15.58 10.73
N ASP A 593 -31.70 14.28 10.88
CA ASP A 593 -32.32 13.45 9.83
C ASP A 593 -33.86 13.62 9.81
N ASP A 594 -34.53 12.89 8.91
CA ASP A 594 -35.99 12.96 8.73
C ASP A 594 -36.81 12.46 9.94
N ASN A 595 -36.18 11.79 10.91
CA ASN A 595 -36.78 11.38 12.18
C ASN A 595 -36.62 12.45 13.28
N GLY A 596 -35.78 13.46 13.04
CA GLY A 596 -35.39 14.47 14.03
C GLY A 596 -34.16 14.10 14.86
N GLU A 597 -33.44 13.02 14.51
CA GLU A 597 -32.23 12.58 15.22
C GLU A 597 -30.98 13.33 14.69
N PRO A 598 -30.01 13.70 15.56
CA PRO A 598 -28.85 14.51 15.14
C PRO A 598 -27.88 13.72 14.26
N VAL A 599 -27.42 14.35 13.17
CA VAL A 599 -26.45 13.76 12.22
C VAL A 599 -25.00 14.02 12.65
N ILE A 600 -24.74 15.20 13.21
CA ILE A 600 -23.44 15.60 13.73
C ILE A 600 -23.37 15.28 15.22
N LYS A 601 -22.35 14.52 15.62
CA LYS A 601 -22.07 14.14 17.00
C LYS A 601 -21.24 15.20 17.74
N ARG A 602 -20.35 15.88 17.02
CA ARG A 602 -19.51 16.98 17.54
C ARG A 602 -18.97 17.82 16.38
N VAL A 603 -18.81 19.12 16.62
CA VAL A 603 -18.07 20.07 15.77
C VAL A 603 -16.72 20.40 16.41
N TYR A 604 -15.72 20.72 15.60
CA TYR A 604 -14.39 21.15 16.03
C TYR A 604 -13.98 22.38 15.22
N ILE A 605 -13.68 23.50 15.88
CA ILE A 605 -13.03 24.65 15.24
C ILE A 605 -11.52 24.39 15.27
N ALA A 606 -10.82 24.60 14.14
CA ALA A 606 -9.44 24.18 13.98
C ALA A 606 -8.48 24.89 14.98
N ASP A 607 -8.63 26.20 15.13
CA ASP A 607 -7.78 27.03 15.99
C ASP A 607 -8.05 26.81 17.50
N GLU A 608 -9.17 26.17 17.86
CA GLU A 608 -9.47 25.72 19.23
C GLU A 608 -8.86 24.35 19.57
N HIS A 609 -8.46 23.57 18.54
CA HIS A 609 -8.01 22.19 18.67
C HIS A 609 -6.64 21.90 17.99
N PRO A 610 -5.58 22.69 18.30
CA PRO A 610 -4.26 22.48 17.73
C PRO A 610 -3.62 21.13 18.10
N GLU A 611 -4.02 20.50 19.20
CA GLU A 611 -3.58 19.18 19.65
C GLU A 611 -4.05 18.03 18.73
N LEU A 612 -5.08 18.27 17.92
CA LEU A 612 -5.59 17.32 16.93
C LEU A 612 -4.94 17.51 15.55
N GLY A 613 -4.03 18.48 15.40
CA GLY A 613 -3.32 18.72 14.14
C GLY A 613 -4.14 19.42 13.05
N LEU A 614 -5.29 20.01 13.41
CA LEU A 614 -6.27 20.60 12.49
C LEU A 614 -5.79 21.90 11.84
N GLY A 615 -6.38 22.23 10.70
CA GLY A 615 -6.16 23.51 10.00
C GLY A 615 -4.73 23.66 9.46
N GLY A 616 -4.03 24.69 9.93
CA GLY A 616 -2.76 25.12 9.34
C GLY A 616 -2.94 25.66 7.91
N ALA A 617 -1.86 25.75 7.14
CA ALA A 617 -1.89 26.37 5.82
C ALA A 617 -2.80 25.63 4.81
N ALA A 618 -2.71 24.29 4.76
CA ALA A 618 -3.41 23.45 3.78
C ALA A 618 -4.76 22.86 4.27
N GLY A 619 -5.17 23.12 5.51
CA GLY A 619 -6.39 22.58 6.12
C GLY A 619 -7.57 23.55 6.11
N GLY A 620 -8.70 23.12 6.69
CA GLY A 620 -9.90 23.93 6.85
C GLY A 620 -10.03 24.61 8.21
N ASP A 621 -11.19 25.22 8.43
CA ASP A 621 -11.48 26.00 9.65
C ASP A 621 -12.44 25.24 10.58
N VAL A 622 -13.37 24.43 10.02
CA VAL A 622 -14.37 23.68 10.79
C VAL A 622 -14.41 22.21 10.35
N TYR A 623 -14.29 21.31 11.32
CA TYR A 623 -14.28 19.86 11.18
C TYR A 623 -15.41 19.24 12.03
N TRP A 624 -15.74 17.96 11.83
CA TRP A 624 -16.85 17.31 12.53
C TRP A 624 -16.62 15.82 12.82
N GLU A 625 -17.38 15.28 13.76
CA GLU A 625 -17.66 13.86 13.87
C GLU A 625 -19.13 13.60 13.52
N THR A 626 -19.41 12.70 12.57
CA THR A 626 -20.76 12.19 12.31
C THR A 626 -21.18 11.13 13.33
N VAL A 627 -22.48 10.97 13.59
CA VAL A 627 -22.99 9.76 14.25
C VAL A 627 -22.75 8.53 13.36
N ARG A 628 -22.62 7.33 13.97
CA ARG A 628 -22.30 6.10 13.23
C ARG A 628 -23.38 5.78 12.18
N GLY A 629 -22.95 5.34 11.00
CA GLY A 629 -23.80 5.10 9.84
C GLY A 629 -23.69 6.17 8.75
N TYR A 630 -23.20 7.38 9.07
CA TYR A 630 -23.01 8.46 8.09
C TYR A 630 -21.55 8.64 7.67
N SER A 631 -21.28 8.47 6.36
CA SER A 631 -20.05 8.95 5.71
C SER A 631 -20.25 10.36 5.15
N PRO A 632 -19.23 11.25 5.19
CA PRO A 632 -19.33 12.55 4.53
C PRO A 632 -19.14 12.40 3.01
N SER A 633 -19.83 13.24 2.23
CA SER A 633 -19.75 13.21 0.76
C SER A 633 -19.77 14.60 0.15
N ARG A 634 -18.86 14.84 -0.81
CA ARG A 634 -18.64 16.16 -1.42
C ARG A 634 -19.73 16.61 -2.40
N GLN A 635 -20.80 15.83 -2.57
CA GLN A 635 -21.90 16.12 -3.49
C GLN A 635 -22.55 17.47 -3.20
N MET A 636 -22.68 18.29 -4.25
CA MET A 636 -23.18 19.67 -4.17
C MET A 636 -24.66 19.82 -4.56
N ARG A 637 -25.32 18.74 -5.00
CA ARG A 637 -26.69 18.75 -5.53
C ARG A 637 -27.50 17.60 -4.94
N ALA A 638 -28.39 17.92 -4.02
CA ALA A 638 -29.44 17.05 -3.48
C ALA A 638 -30.53 17.91 -2.84
N ASP A 639 -31.75 17.40 -2.70
CA ASP A 639 -32.84 18.12 -2.04
C ASP A 639 -32.66 18.21 -0.51
N SER A 640 -31.80 17.36 0.06
CA SER A 640 -31.49 17.27 1.49
C SER A 640 -29.97 17.24 1.75
N PRO A 641 -29.48 17.85 2.85
CA PRO A 641 -28.10 17.64 3.33
C PRO A 641 -27.86 16.23 3.88
N VAL A 642 -28.88 15.39 3.92
CA VAL A 642 -28.85 13.99 4.36
C VAL A 642 -29.30 13.10 3.22
N ASN A 643 -28.51 12.08 2.88
CA ASN A 643 -28.93 10.98 2.02
C ASN A 643 -29.18 9.74 2.88
N THR A 644 -30.45 9.32 3.01
CA THR A 644 -30.83 8.10 3.75
C THR A 644 -30.62 6.83 2.94
N ASP A 645 -30.59 6.94 1.62
CA ASP A 645 -30.69 5.83 0.66
C ASP A 645 -29.31 5.59 -0.01
N ALA A 646 -28.24 5.81 0.76
CA ALA A 646 -26.87 5.62 0.30
C ALA A 646 -26.53 4.12 0.22
N ARG A 647 -25.58 3.77 -0.66
CA ARG A 647 -25.05 2.40 -0.73
C ARG A 647 -24.37 2.03 0.59
N ILE A 648 -24.53 0.78 1.04
CA ILE A 648 -23.65 0.19 2.06
C ILE A 648 -22.19 0.38 1.63
N PHE A 649 -21.38 0.85 2.57
CA PHE A 649 -19.95 1.06 2.41
C PHE A 649 -19.25 1.00 3.77
N ALA A 650 -17.92 1.06 3.78
CA ALA A 650 -17.18 1.44 4.96
C ALA A 650 -16.14 2.48 4.58
N GLY A 651 -15.85 3.40 5.50
CA GLY A 651 -14.87 4.44 5.30
C GLY A 651 -14.18 4.87 6.59
N HIS A 652 -13.17 5.68 6.39
CA HIS A 652 -12.39 6.36 7.42
C HIS A 652 -12.64 7.88 7.26
N SER A 653 -11.72 8.76 7.63
CA SER A 653 -11.89 10.24 7.70
C SER A 653 -12.75 10.80 8.85
N HIS A 654 -13.31 9.96 9.71
CA HIS A 654 -14.00 10.43 10.92
C HIS A 654 -13.00 11.03 11.95
N ALA A 655 -13.51 11.58 13.05
CA ALA A 655 -12.67 12.18 14.07
C ALA A 655 -11.63 11.19 14.63
N SER A 656 -10.37 11.64 14.77
CA SER A 656 -9.26 10.82 15.27
C SER A 656 -9.50 10.24 16.67
N THR A 657 -10.33 10.92 17.47
CA THR A 657 -10.75 10.52 18.82
C THR A 657 -11.84 9.43 18.85
N SER A 658 -12.27 8.90 17.69
CA SER A 658 -13.25 7.82 17.62
C SER A 658 -12.56 6.44 17.75
N PRO A 659 -13.01 5.53 18.64
CA PRO A 659 -12.35 4.23 18.85
C PRO A 659 -12.29 3.27 17.64
N ASP A 660 -13.12 3.49 16.62
CA ASP A 660 -13.08 2.77 15.35
C ASP A 660 -12.07 3.37 14.34
N MET A 661 -11.62 4.61 14.56
CA MET A 661 -10.51 5.24 13.83
C MET A 661 -9.14 5.06 14.51
N TYR A 662 -9.11 4.56 15.75
CA TYR A 662 -7.88 4.21 16.44
C TYR A 662 -7.11 3.11 15.68
N THR A 663 -5.80 3.10 15.89
CA THR A 663 -4.88 2.11 15.30
C THR A 663 -3.93 1.56 16.39
N ALA A 664 -2.84 0.91 16.00
CA ALA A 664 -1.85 0.32 16.91
C ALA A 664 -0.47 0.97 16.73
N THR A 665 0.32 0.96 17.80
CA THR A 665 1.78 1.19 17.76
C THR A 665 2.44 0.08 18.57
N CYS A 666 3.30 -0.71 17.93
CA CYS A 666 4.03 -1.81 18.56
C CYS A 666 5.49 -1.85 18.10
N ALA A 667 6.39 -2.25 19.00
CA ALA A 667 7.77 -2.61 18.71
C ALA A 667 8.01 -4.09 19.09
N PHE A 668 8.71 -4.83 18.24
CA PHE A 668 8.96 -6.27 18.39
C PHE A 668 10.39 -6.62 18.00
N GLY A 669 11.06 -7.45 18.80
CA GLY A 669 12.45 -7.83 18.63
C GLY A 669 13.14 -8.00 19.98
N GLN A 670 14.37 -8.50 20.00
CA GLN A 670 15.07 -8.87 21.26
C GLN A 670 15.34 -7.66 22.19
N HIS A 671 15.30 -6.44 21.64
CA HIS A 671 15.42 -5.18 22.38
C HIS A 671 14.14 -4.75 23.13
N PHE A 672 12.97 -5.34 22.85
CA PHE A 672 11.67 -4.87 23.32
C PHE A 672 10.97 -5.95 24.15
N PRO A 673 10.89 -5.81 25.49
CA PRO A 673 10.19 -6.77 26.33
C PRO A 673 8.67 -6.72 26.11
N ALA A 674 8.00 -7.86 26.29
CA ALA A 674 6.54 -7.95 26.17
C ALA A 674 5.85 -7.04 27.19
N ARG A 675 5.22 -5.95 26.73
CA ARG A 675 4.54 -4.96 27.60
C ARG A 675 3.44 -4.19 26.90
N ARG A 676 2.56 -3.59 27.69
CA ARG A 676 1.55 -2.63 27.25
C ARG A 676 1.78 -1.31 27.98
N ILE A 677 1.91 -0.22 27.24
CA ILE A 677 2.03 1.16 27.75
C ILE A 677 0.78 1.98 27.38
N PRO A 678 0.55 3.17 27.97
CA PRO A 678 -0.61 4.01 27.64
C PRO A 678 -0.70 4.36 26.15
N ALA A 679 -1.84 4.92 25.74
CA ALA A 679 -2.09 5.33 24.36
C ALA A 679 -1.04 6.31 23.79
N SER A 680 -0.77 6.19 22.49
CA SER A 680 0.16 7.04 21.73
C SER A 680 -0.55 7.86 20.65
N GLN A 681 0.20 8.76 20.02
CA GLN A 681 -0.18 9.43 18.78
C GLN A 681 0.67 8.92 17.61
N LEU A 682 0.18 8.97 16.37
CA LEU A 682 1.00 8.59 15.19
C LEU A 682 2.32 9.37 15.09
N ILE A 683 2.29 10.63 15.52
CA ILE A 683 3.46 11.51 15.53
C ILE A 683 4.59 11.06 16.47
N ASP A 684 4.32 10.12 17.38
CA ASP A 684 5.31 9.59 18.32
C ASP A 684 6.22 8.51 17.68
N ILE A 685 5.84 7.98 16.51
CA ILE A 685 6.53 6.83 15.88
C ILE A 685 7.91 7.19 15.33
N ALA A 686 8.03 8.27 14.55
CA ALA A 686 9.33 8.69 14.02
C ALA A 686 10.36 9.05 15.13
N PRO A 687 10.02 9.85 16.16
CA PRO A 687 10.90 10.07 17.30
C PRO A 687 11.33 8.79 18.02
N THR A 688 10.41 7.83 18.20
CA THR A 688 10.69 6.53 18.84
C THR A 688 11.75 5.72 18.08
N ILE A 689 11.69 5.71 16.75
CA ILE A 689 12.64 4.97 15.90
C ILE A 689 13.98 5.69 15.81
N SER A 690 13.96 7.03 15.75
CA SER A 690 15.18 7.85 15.85
C SER A 690 15.96 7.56 17.12
N ASP A 691 15.30 7.52 18.28
CA ASP A 691 15.91 7.13 19.56
C ASP A 691 16.48 5.71 19.53
N TYR A 692 15.73 4.73 19.00
CA TYR A 692 16.21 3.35 18.88
C TYR A 692 17.50 3.24 18.04
N LEU A 693 17.56 3.97 16.92
CA LEU A 693 18.72 4.04 16.02
C LEU A 693 19.82 5.00 16.51
N GLN A 694 19.61 5.72 17.62
CA GLN A 694 20.48 6.77 18.16
C GLN A 694 20.84 7.85 17.13
N ILE A 695 19.82 8.32 16.40
CA ILE A 695 19.86 9.51 15.53
C ILE A 695 18.90 10.58 16.06
N PRO A 696 19.03 11.86 15.66
CA PRO A 696 18.03 12.87 15.97
C PRO A 696 16.63 12.49 15.44
N ALA A 697 15.58 12.99 16.09
CA ALA A 697 14.24 13.02 15.50
C ALA A 697 14.24 13.93 14.25
N PRO A 698 13.34 13.71 13.26
CA PRO A 698 13.18 14.63 12.13
C PRO A 698 12.92 16.05 12.63
N ILE A 699 13.52 17.08 12.04
CA ILE A 699 13.53 18.43 12.67
C ILE A 699 12.12 19.05 12.80
N HIS A 700 11.18 18.57 11.98
CA HIS A 700 9.80 19.02 11.92
C HIS A 700 8.90 18.30 12.94
N ALA A 701 9.39 17.24 13.58
CA ALA A 701 8.63 16.42 14.52
C ALA A 701 8.09 17.22 15.71
N ARG A 702 6.92 16.81 16.19
CA ARG A 702 6.21 17.37 17.35
C ARG A 702 5.74 16.29 18.33
N GLY A 703 5.72 15.02 17.92
CA GLY A 703 5.47 13.89 18.82
C GLY A 703 6.64 13.61 19.75
N ARG A 704 6.41 12.72 20.71
CA ARG A 704 7.39 12.32 21.73
C ARG A 704 7.99 10.96 21.40
N SER A 705 9.20 10.69 21.87
CA SER A 705 9.72 9.32 21.84
C SER A 705 9.01 8.47 22.90
N LEU A 706 8.56 7.28 22.49
CA LEU A 706 8.08 6.20 23.35
C LEU A 706 9.20 5.23 23.73
N TYR A 707 10.40 5.37 23.17
CA TYR A 707 11.48 4.38 23.30
C TYR A 707 11.84 4.04 24.77
N PRO A 708 11.92 5.01 25.71
CA PRO A 708 12.12 4.70 27.12
C PRO A 708 10.97 3.87 27.71
N GLU A 709 9.71 4.24 27.45
CA GLU A 709 8.54 3.51 27.94
C GLU A 709 8.42 2.11 27.34
N LEU A 710 8.85 1.92 26.09
CA LEU A 710 8.83 0.63 25.40
C LEU A 710 9.99 -0.30 25.82
N THR A 711 11.04 0.22 26.47
CA THR A 711 12.23 -0.57 26.86
C THR A 711 12.54 -0.63 28.37
N ALA A 712 11.87 0.19 29.19
CA ALA A 712 12.08 0.22 30.65
C ALA A 712 11.97 -1.17 31.32
N SER A 713 12.84 -1.43 32.29
CA SER A 713 12.82 -2.67 33.06
C SER A 713 11.64 -2.74 34.04
N GLU A 714 11.32 -3.94 34.52
CA GLU A 714 10.21 -4.17 35.46
C GLU A 714 10.39 -3.48 36.83
N ASP A 715 11.63 -3.13 37.20
CA ASP A 715 11.96 -2.45 38.46
C ASP A 715 11.81 -0.92 38.39
N GLN A 716 11.71 -0.32 37.20
CA GLN A 716 11.59 1.15 37.01
C GLN A 716 10.11 1.61 37.01
N ARG A 717 9.31 1.13 37.97
CA ARG A 717 7.85 1.41 38.03
C ARG A 717 7.38 2.20 39.26
N ASP A 718 8.28 2.45 40.23
CA ASP A 718 7.95 3.09 41.53
C ASP A 718 8.74 4.39 41.82
N GLU A 719 9.36 5.03 40.80
CA GLU A 719 9.96 6.39 40.85
C GLU A 719 9.25 7.36 39.90
#